data_AF-A0A517YQB3-F1
#
_entry.id   AF-A0A517YQB3-F1
#
_cell.length_a   1.000
_cell.length_b   1.000
_cell.length_c   1.000
_cell.angle_alpha   90.00
_cell.angle_beta   90.00
_cell.angle_gamma   90.00
#
_symmetry.space_group_name_H-M   'P 1'
#
loop_
_entity.id
_entity.type
_entity.pdbx_description
1 polymer ?
#
loop_
_entity_poly.entity_id
_entity_poly.type
_entity_poly.pdbx_seq_one_letter_code
_entity_poly.pdbx_strand_id
1 'polypeptide(L)'
;MFTRQHLSVFVVCTGLITGSALYLNAEEPAATAPTAAELYVSGMDMFESGDLQSAREIFHKIDPMQLPKDQRVRLYESLKSLDQAPAVAPKAEKAEVAKVAEVTETAEVATIEVAAEAVEVVEEVAPAPTPAEMLAEADTLSDTTKAAAIYELIIASEGADAPVKATANARLAQIKRELKSNVNTALKALALAEADLKAGRLDEAQARLENIKEAGAELGWFNAGRMNSLASTVAERKEALAAAEQATKLAEVEAAEAAKAAAEAEAAAEAEALAKAQAEKAEALAKAEAEEAAAKAEAEEALKALQAEQATKLAQAEAEREAAVAKAVAKAQATAEAEKAEAVAIALEQAKAEAAAAEEASIASSADLMQAARIAAAKRSAMQAQKAKAKGQTDFAIKLLGQAIQNDPENQAYKNELAAITSMNAAKSSPNSPIQDLQTSRVLQAQQARARYQQYMNNAAEGGNQKDFAAAKNALNSAKNALDSARLILPDVEYKQLRNDATQMEAAIQSAEMIALKNQLESEKIKRDRKNTIEGKRADAENRAKVESLIRRAFALRDEMKYEEALELLDNALFLDPTNFVAKGFRDMIQDTQVMVQAGKLNRQRNLAIAQSSLMNNERTIPINELITYPADWPQLTETRLKGLEESGEEAEANSRITRKLAEPIPVEFDNWQFVNTVNFIRRTTGVNIFVNWTALENAGIDRDTLVDLQLNNVPAEKALQLILQQVSAEVEFDPLGYSINEGILTISTERDLQKETKIRTYDIRDLLVQVPNFSNAPSFDLNDALSNTSSGGSGGSSNSLFGSDSNNDENEGQLDREATIEMIMNLIMDTVGQFDEWDVNGGEVSSLRELNGQLIVKSTPRNHKQIMGLLSQLRETRAVQINVESRFLVVDQNFLEDVGVDLDLKLNNLGGGFGPIALGQDSMSIAQGATTSLTPFDRSNAKGDFDWLSPNSFNPGEGLTRTLRSMDFGISYIDDLEVNLLVRATQANQRSISLTAPRLTFFNGQQAWVTVARQIAFVSDLEPVSDAAGWDITISVLTSGTLLEVEGTISSDRRYVTLTVHPSLSRAKAPFKRYPVIGTTDINNGNDNTDDQTIVLQGFIEVPETEITEVRATVSVPDRGTILLGGQRLVEEVEVEAGVPVLSKIPFLNRLFTNSSTAKDEKTLLILIKPTIIILSEEEEKNFPGMQQSAESFNIGEVMLSQ
;
A
#
# COMPACT_ATOMS: atom_id res chain seq x y z
N MET A 1 40.87 3.40 -26.30
CA MET A 1 41.43 2.44 -27.28
C MET A 1 40.50 2.36 -28.48
N PHE A 2 41.06 2.15 -29.68
CA PHE A 2 40.51 1.46 -30.87
C PHE A 2 38.98 1.27 -31.00
N THR A 3 38.24 1.51 -32.09
CA THR A 3 38.39 2.10 -33.46
C THR A 3 37.39 1.36 -34.37
N ARG A 4 36.89 2.02 -35.44
CA ARG A 4 36.46 1.41 -36.73
C ARG A 4 35.17 0.55 -36.71
N GLN A 5 34.43 0.37 -37.82
CA GLN A 5 34.75 0.66 -39.23
C GLN A 5 33.51 0.97 -40.11
N HIS A 6 33.70 1.81 -41.13
CA HIS A 6 32.90 1.79 -42.38
C HIS A 6 33.18 0.51 -43.20
N LEU A 7 32.27 0.07 -44.09
CA LEU A 7 32.31 0.43 -45.53
C LEU A 7 31.38 -0.45 -46.41
N SER A 8 30.67 0.19 -47.36
CA SER A 8 30.15 -0.38 -48.64
C SER A 8 29.08 -1.50 -48.57
N VAL A 9 28.16 -1.70 -49.54
CA VAL A 9 28.18 -1.52 -51.01
C VAL A 9 26.83 -0.93 -51.55
N PHE A 10 26.85 -0.46 -52.80
CA PHE A 10 25.80 0.28 -53.55
C PHE A 10 24.90 -0.61 -54.46
N VAL A 11 24.04 0.03 -55.29
CA VAL A 11 23.16 -0.51 -56.38
C VAL A 11 21.77 -0.98 -55.91
N VAL A 12 20.58 -0.46 -56.29
CA VAL A 12 19.97 0.35 -57.42
C VAL A 12 19.12 -0.48 -58.41
N CYS A 13 17.80 -0.19 -58.46
CA CYS A 13 16.80 -0.50 -59.53
C CYS A 13 16.45 -2.01 -59.78
N THR A 14 15.29 -2.44 -60.34
CA THR A 14 14.04 -1.80 -60.86
C THR A 14 12.95 -2.86 -61.12
N GLY A 15 11.66 -2.56 -60.84
CA GLY A 15 10.44 -3.11 -61.49
C GLY A 15 10.19 -4.64 -61.52
N LEU A 16 9.07 -5.18 -62.03
CA LEU A 16 7.69 -4.70 -62.25
C LEU A 16 6.82 -5.91 -62.70
N ILE A 17 5.48 -5.80 -62.66
CA ILE A 17 4.51 -6.46 -63.58
C ILE A 17 4.01 -7.92 -63.32
N THR A 18 2.78 -7.97 -62.74
CA THR A 18 1.52 -8.66 -63.17
C THR A 18 1.23 -10.18 -63.02
N GLY A 19 -0.06 -10.45 -62.73
CA GLY A 19 -0.84 -11.64 -63.15
C GLY A 19 -1.22 -12.57 -62.00
N SER A 20 -2.42 -12.64 -61.40
CA SER A 20 -3.82 -12.49 -61.90
C SER A 20 -4.18 -13.52 -62.99
N ALA A 21 -5.24 -14.34 -62.92
CA ALA A 21 -6.28 -14.53 -61.89
C ALA A 21 -7.11 -15.84 -62.15
N LEU A 22 -8.25 -15.99 -61.46
CA LEU A 22 -9.51 -16.72 -61.81
C LEU A 22 -9.83 -18.10 -61.21
N TYR A 23 -10.86 -18.10 -60.35
CA TYR A 23 -12.06 -18.98 -60.26
C TYR A 23 -13.01 -18.27 -59.25
N LEU A 24 -14.34 -18.09 -59.40
CA LEU A 24 -15.31 -18.18 -60.51
C LEU A 24 -16.51 -17.20 -60.23
N ASN A 25 -17.53 -17.12 -61.11
CA ASN A 25 -18.56 -16.06 -61.21
C ASN A 25 -19.94 -16.32 -60.55
N ALA A 26 -20.79 -15.26 -60.58
CA ALA A 26 -22.25 -15.14 -60.27
C ALA A 26 -22.59 -14.79 -58.80
N GLU A 27 -23.42 -13.80 -58.42
CA GLU A 27 -24.39 -12.90 -59.11
C GLU A 27 -24.35 -11.44 -58.51
N GLU A 28 -24.91 -10.44 -59.22
CA GLU A 28 -25.10 -9.04 -58.75
C GLU A 28 -26.39 -8.84 -57.91
N PRO A 29 -26.63 -7.67 -57.27
CA PRO A 29 -25.71 -6.83 -56.49
C PRO A 29 -26.30 -6.47 -55.11
N ALA A 30 -25.45 -6.10 -54.14
CA ALA A 30 -25.87 -5.37 -52.95
C ALA A 30 -24.98 -4.13 -52.80
N ALA A 31 -25.60 -2.96 -52.65
CA ALA A 31 -24.89 -1.69 -52.56
C ALA A 31 -23.87 -1.74 -51.42
N THR A 32 -22.60 -1.47 -51.73
CA THR A 32 -21.54 -1.33 -50.73
C THR A 32 -21.91 -0.20 -49.78
N ALA A 33 -22.09 -0.51 -48.49
CA ALA A 33 -22.38 0.49 -47.48
C ALA A 33 -21.28 1.56 -47.49
N PRO A 34 -21.63 2.86 -47.44
CA PRO A 34 -20.65 3.95 -47.43
C PRO A 34 -19.72 3.81 -46.22
N THR A 35 -18.45 4.12 -46.41
CA THR A 35 -17.44 3.97 -45.36
C THR A 35 -17.65 4.99 -44.24
N ALA A 36 -17.14 4.69 -43.03
CA ALA A 36 -17.30 5.56 -41.86
C ALA A 36 -16.80 7.00 -42.10
N ALA A 37 -15.76 7.17 -42.92
CA ALA A 37 -15.23 8.48 -43.31
C ALA A 37 -16.15 9.23 -44.30
N GLU A 38 -16.76 8.53 -45.26
CA GLU A 38 -17.71 9.13 -46.22
C GLU A 38 -19.02 9.54 -45.51
N LEU A 39 -19.52 8.70 -44.59
CA LEU A 39 -20.66 9.04 -43.73
C LEU A 39 -20.35 10.24 -42.82
N TYR A 40 -19.12 10.33 -42.29
CA TYR A 40 -18.70 11.45 -41.44
C TYR A 40 -18.72 12.77 -42.21
N VAL A 41 -18.12 12.81 -43.41
CA VAL A 41 -18.12 14.01 -44.26
C VAL A 41 -19.55 14.38 -44.68
N SER A 42 -20.34 13.40 -45.17
CA SER A 42 -21.74 13.65 -45.56
C SER A 42 -22.63 14.11 -44.40
N GLY A 43 -22.38 13.65 -43.18
CA GLY A 43 -23.09 14.10 -41.99
C GLY A 43 -22.71 15.52 -41.58
N MET A 44 -21.42 15.89 -41.72
CA MET A 44 -20.93 17.24 -41.43
C MET A 44 -21.43 18.27 -42.44
N ASP A 45 -21.44 17.95 -43.75
CA ASP A 45 -22.05 18.83 -44.77
C ASP A 45 -23.55 19.10 -44.45
N MET A 46 -24.29 18.08 -43.99
CA MET A 46 -25.69 18.24 -43.58
C MET A 46 -25.84 19.06 -42.28
N PHE A 47 -24.94 18.87 -41.32
CA PHE A 47 -24.90 19.65 -40.08
C PHE A 47 -24.60 21.14 -40.33
N GLU A 48 -23.58 21.44 -41.14
CA GLU A 48 -23.18 22.81 -41.50
C GLU A 48 -24.20 23.51 -42.41
N SER A 49 -24.90 22.76 -43.26
CA SER A 49 -26.02 23.28 -44.07
C SER A 49 -27.34 23.48 -43.30
N GLY A 50 -27.40 23.05 -42.04
CA GLY A 50 -28.53 23.24 -41.14
C GLY A 50 -29.64 22.18 -41.21
N ASP A 51 -29.47 21.09 -41.96
CA ASP A 51 -30.38 19.94 -41.91
C ASP A 51 -30.04 18.99 -40.75
N LEU A 52 -30.33 19.49 -39.54
CA LEU A 52 -29.95 18.87 -38.27
C LEU A 52 -30.57 17.48 -38.05
N GLN A 53 -31.74 17.19 -38.63
CA GLN A 53 -32.39 15.89 -38.48
C GLN A 53 -31.67 14.82 -39.32
N SER A 54 -31.40 15.11 -40.59
CA SER A 54 -30.65 14.21 -41.48
C SER A 54 -29.21 13.98 -40.98
N ALA A 55 -28.55 15.03 -40.49
CA ALA A 55 -27.22 14.93 -39.88
C ALA A 55 -27.20 13.99 -38.67
N ARG A 56 -28.17 14.11 -37.76
CA ARG A 56 -28.29 13.25 -36.56
C ARG A 56 -28.49 11.77 -36.93
N GLU A 57 -29.32 11.49 -37.93
CA GLU A 57 -29.53 10.13 -38.44
C GLU A 57 -28.29 9.52 -39.10
N ILE A 58 -27.42 10.33 -39.71
CA ILE A 58 -26.17 9.86 -40.32
C ILE A 58 -25.10 9.64 -39.24
N PHE A 59 -24.89 10.59 -38.32
CA PHE A 59 -23.86 10.46 -37.29
C PHE A 59 -24.09 9.26 -36.35
N HIS A 60 -25.34 8.91 -36.02
CA HIS A 60 -25.64 7.71 -35.23
C HIS A 60 -25.35 6.38 -35.95
N LYS A 61 -25.13 6.38 -37.28
CA LYS A 61 -24.79 5.17 -38.07
C LYS A 61 -23.28 4.93 -38.18
N ILE A 62 -22.44 5.83 -37.65
CA ILE A 62 -20.98 5.78 -37.75
C ILE A 62 -20.39 5.10 -36.52
N ASP A 63 -19.57 4.07 -36.72
CA ASP A 63 -18.73 3.50 -35.65
C ASP A 63 -17.56 4.46 -35.34
N PRO A 64 -17.51 5.09 -34.14
CA PRO A 64 -16.49 6.07 -33.82
C PRO A 64 -15.07 5.49 -33.81
N MET A 65 -14.89 4.17 -33.59
CA MET A 65 -13.55 3.57 -33.58
C MET A 65 -12.87 3.58 -34.96
N GLN A 66 -13.63 3.62 -36.05
CA GLN A 66 -13.10 3.63 -37.42
C GLN A 66 -12.67 5.02 -37.90
N LEU A 67 -12.96 6.08 -37.14
CA LEU A 67 -12.53 7.45 -37.43
C LEU A 67 -11.20 7.82 -36.74
N PRO A 68 -10.35 8.64 -37.37
CA PRO A 68 -9.23 9.33 -36.72
C PRO A 68 -9.68 10.11 -35.47
N LYS A 69 -8.79 10.26 -34.49
CA LYS A 69 -9.10 10.86 -33.18
C LYS A 69 -9.79 12.23 -33.30
N ASP A 70 -9.31 13.08 -34.20
CA ASP A 70 -9.80 14.46 -34.33
C ASP A 70 -11.20 14.54 -34.96
N GLN A 71 -11.48 13.66 -35.93
CA GLN A 71 -12.83 13.50 -36.51
C GLN A 71 -13.81 12.88 -35.51
N ARG A 72 -13.32 11.97 -34.66
CA ARG A 72 -14.10 11.34 -33.59
C ARG A 72 -14.52 12.34 -32.51
N VAL A 73 -13.64 13.25 -32.11
CA VAL A 73 -13.97 14.32 -31.15
C VAL A 73 -15.04 15.24 -31.74
N ARG A 74 -14.86 15.71 -32.98
CA ARG A 74 -15.88 16.53 -33.67
C ARG A 74 -17.21 15.81 -33.88
N LEU A 75 -17.22 14.50 -34.15
CA LEU A 75 -18.45 13.69 -34.21
C LEU A 75 -19.20 13.74 -32.87
N TYR A 76 -18.50 13.59 -31.74
CA TYR A 76 -19.13 13.64 -30.43
C TYR A 76 -19.62 15.06 -30.07
N GLU A 77 -18.90 16.11 -30.48
CA GLU A 77 -19.33 17.51 -30.30
C GLU A 77 -20.57 17.85 -31.15
N SER A 78 -20.63 17.38 -32.41
CA SER A 78 -21.81 17.57 -33.26
C SER A 78 -23.02 16.76 -32.77
N LEU A 79 -22.83 15.51 -32.32
CA LEU A 79 -23.89 14.74 -31.68
C LEU A 79 -24.38 15.39 -30.38
N LYS A 80 -23.48 15.92 -29.54
CA LYS A 80 -23.83 16.61 -28.29
C LYS A 80 -24.65 17.89 -28.55
N SER A 81 -24.30 18.67 -29.57
CA SER A 81 -25.08 19.86 -29.96
C SER A 81 -26.42 19.51 -30.62
N LEU A 82 -26.49 18.41 -31.39
CA LEU A 82 -27.73 17.86 -31.96
C LEU A 82 -28.69 17.25 -30.91
N ASP A 83 -28.16 16.71 -29.82
CA ASP A 83 -28.92 16.21 -28.67
C ASP A 83 -29.45 17.36 -27.78
N GLN A 84 -28.76 18.50 -27.76
CA GLN A 84 -29.16 19.69 -26.97
C GLN A 84 -30.21 20.59 -27.67
N ALA A 85 -30.50 20.36 -28.95
CA ALA A 85 -31.50 21.13 -29.70
C ALA A 85 -32.94 20.61 -29.47
N PRO A 86 -33.90 21.45 -29.00
CA PRO A 86 -35.29 21.04 -28.80
C PRO A 86 -36.04 20.87 -30.13
N ALA A 87 -36.78 19.76 -30.28
CA ALA A 87 -37.52 19.45 -31.50
C ALA A 87 -38.78 20.32 -31.66
N VAL A 88 -38.83 21.15 -32.70
CA VAL A 88 -40.03 21.92 -33.09
C VAL A 88 -40.21 21.93 -34.61
N ALA A 89 -41.43 21.61 -35.06
CA ALA A 89 -41.87 21.64 -36.46
C ALA A 89 -42.62 22.96 -36.80
N PRO A 90 -42.88 23.30 -38.08
CA PRO A 90 -42.77 24.68 -38.55
C PRO A 90 -44.03 25.55 -38.46
N LYS A 91 -43.86 26.88 -38.31
CA LYS A 91 -44.54 27.94 -39.11
C LYS A 91 -44.22 29.40 -38.71
N ALA A 92 -43.96 30.21 -39.74
CA ALA A 92 -44.55 31.52 -40.08
C ALA A 92 -44.67 32.71 -39.08
N GLU A 93 -44.29 33.88 -39.63
CA GLU A 93 -45.00 35.20 -39.56
C GLU A 93 -44.73 36.23 -38.43
N LYS A 94 -43.86 37.20 -38.77
CA LYS A 94 -43.93 38.69 -38.64
C LYS A 94 -44.27 39.45 -37.32
N ALA A 95 -43.59 40.61 -37.27
CA ALA A 95 -43.88 41.90 -36.60
C ALA A 95 -43.47 42.04 -35.10
N GLU A 96 -42.64 43.03 -34.71
CA GLU A 96 -42.87 44.51 -34.58
C GLU A 96 -43.87 44.84 -33.44
N VAL A 97 -43.70 45.82 -32.53
CA VAL A 97 -42.94 47.11 -32.45
C VAL A 97 -42.65 47.46 -30.95
N ALA A 98 -41.86 48.53 -30.70
CA ALA A 98 -42.02 49.53 -29.60
C ALA A 98 -41.30 49.34 -28.23
N LYS A 99 -40.71 50.37 -27.58
CA LYS A 99 -40.28 51.76 -27.98
C LYS A 99 -39.53 52.51 -26.83
N VAL A 100 -39.12 53.76 -27.10
CA VAL A 100 -38.69 54.85 -26.15
C VAL A 100 -37.22 54.74 -25.69
N ALA A 101 -36.28 55.71 -25.79
CA ALA A 101 -36.18 57.11 -26.29
C ALA A 101 -34.66 57.50 -26.36
N GLU A 102 -34.14 58.64 -26.82
CA GLU A 102 -34.48 59.73 -27.81
C GLU A 102 -33.29 60.74 -27.78
N VAL A 103 -32.91 61.48 -28.85
CA VAL A 103 -32.95 62.97 -28.98
C VAL A 103 -32.14 63.45 -30.22
N THR A 104 -32.81 64.14 -31.18
CA THR A 104 -32.35 65.15 -32.22
C THR A 104 -31.17 64.88 -33.20
N GLU A 105 -31.07 65.39 -34.43
CA GLU A 105 -31.93 66.01 -35.50
C GLU A 105 -30.97 66.40 -36.68
N THR A 106 -31.13 66.15 -38.00
CA THR A 106 -32.04 66.79 -38.99
C THR A 106 -31.72 66.25 -40.43
N ALA A 107 -32.73 66.22 -41.34
CA ALA A 107 -32.72 66.45 -42.83
C ALA A 107 -31.70 65.78 -43.81
N GLU A 108 -32.03 65.39 -45.07
CA GLU A 108 -33.30 65.19 -45.81
C GLU A 108 -33.11 64.34 -47.10
N VAL A 109 -34.23 63.83 -47.64
CA VAL A 109 -34.53 62.81 -48.67
C VAL A 109 -34.21 63.14 -50.15
N ALA A 110 -33.88 62.13 -51.01
CA ALA A 110 -34.55 61.80 -52.30
C ALA A 110 -33.80 60.78 -53.21
N THR A 111 -34.52 60.09 -54.09
CA THR A 111 -34.06 59.02 -55.02
C THR A 111 -34.64 59.19 -56.45
N ILE A 112 -34.22 58.32 -57.40
CA ILE A 112 -34.88 57.88 -58.67
C ILE A 112 -34.20 58.25 -60.02
N GLU A 113 -34.51 57.37 -61.00
CA GLU A 113 -34.01 56.98 -62.32
C GLU A 113 -33.89 58.00 -63.49
N VAL A 114 -32.97 57.66 -64.40
CA VAL A 114 -33.09 57.46 -65.89
C VAL A 114 -34.03 58.34 -66.77
N ALA A 115 -33.42 58.85 -67.86
CA ALA A 115 -33.94 59.16 -69.22
C ALA A 115 -34.38 60.59 -69.67
N ALA A 116 -33.73 61.01 -70.77
CA ALA A 116 -34.27 61.60 -72.01
C ALA A 116 -34.92 63.02 -72.10
N GLU A 117 -34.17 63.90 -72.80
CA GLU A 117 -34.58 64.63 -74.03
C GLU A 117 -35.39 65.97 -74.00
N ALA A 118 -34.70 67.02 -74.50
CA ALA A 118 -35.14 68.22 -75.25
C ALA A 118 -36.20 69.22 -74.73
N VAL A 119 -35.85 70.53 -74.69
CA VAL A 119 -36.20 71.56 -75.73
C VAL A 119 -35.61 72.95 -75.37
N GLU A 120 -34.78 73.47 -76.29
CA GLU A 120 -34.62 74.86 -76.77
C GLU A 120 -34.94 76.10 -75.88
N VAL A 121 -33.89 76.89 -75.55
CA VAL A 121 -33.88 78.37 -75.61
C VAL A 121 -32.51 78.83 -76.15
N VAL A 122 -32.49 79.94 -76.88
CA VAL A 122 -31.35 80.51 -77.65
C VAL A 122 -30.52 81.53 -76.84
N GLU A 123 -29.34 81.89 -77.35
CA GLU A 123 -28.28 82.82 -76.84
C GLU A 123 -27.15 82.09 -76.08
N GLU A 124 -25.85 82.27 -76.38
CA GLU A 124 -25.15 83.13 -77.34
C GLU A 124 -23.84 82.42 -77.80
N VAL A 125 -23.39 82.59 -79.05
CA VAL A 125 -22.17 81.90 -79.54
C VAL A 125 -20.92 82.65 -79.06
N ALA A 126 -20.39 82.24 -77.90
CA ALA A 126 -19.07 82.64 -77.45
C ALA A 126 -17.98 82.09 -78.40
N PRO A 127 -16.94 82.87 -78.76
CA PRO A 127 -15.84 82.38 -79.58
C PRO A 127 -15.06 81.28 -78.84
N ALA A 128 -14.41 80.39 -79.59
CA ALA A 128 -13.54 79.37 -79.01
C ALA A 128 -12.46 80.04 -78.12
N PRO A 129 -12.24 79.55 -76.89
CA PRO A 129 -11.38 80.22 -75.92
C PRO A 129 -9.96 80.32 -76.47
N THR A 130 -9.35 81.49 -76.32
CA THR A 130 -7.96 81.68 -76.72
C THR A 130 -7.04 80.83 -75.84
N PRO A 131 -5.85 80.43 -76.31
CA PRO A 131 -4.92 79.64 -75.50
C PRO A 131 -4.50 80.29 -74.18
N ALA A 132 -4.66 81.63 -74.05
CA ALA A 132 -4.44 82.36 -72.81
C ALA A 132 -5.62 82.23 -71.82
N GLU A 133 -6.86 82.16 -72.31
CA GLU A 133 -8.05 81.91 -71.47
C GLU A 133 -8.07 80.45 -70.99
N MET A 134 -7.72 79.49 -71.87
CA MET A 134 -7.54 78.09 -71.47
C MET A 134 -6.46 77.92 -70.39
N LEU A 135 -5.39 78.73 -70.43
CA LEU A 135 -4.34 78.72 -69.40
C LEU A 135 -4.89 79.20 -68.05
N ALA A 136 -5.68 80.27 -68.05
CA ALA A 136 -6.30 80.81 -66.83
C ALA A 136 -7.33 79.84 -66.24
N GLU A 137 -8.12 79.16 -67.08
CA GLU A 137 -9.04 78.10 -66.66
C GLU A 137 -8.27 76.93 -66.01
N ALA A 138 -7.19 76.46 -66.66
CA ALA A 138 -6.33 75.40 -66.14
C ALA A 138 -5.59 75.76 -64.83
N ASP A 139 -5.20 77.03 -64.61
CA ASP A 139 -4.60 77.50 -63.35
C ASP A 139 -5.64 77.58 -62.20
N THR A 140 -6.95 77.57 -62.49
CA THR A 140 -8.03 77.61 -61.47
C THR A 140 -8.61 76.24 -61.12
N LEU A 141 -8.28 75.19 -61.88
CA LEU A 141 -8.77 73.82 -61.67
C LEU A 141 -8.04 73.12 -60.52
N SER A 142 -8.79 72.68 -59.50
CA SER A 142 -8.27 71.87 -58.38
C SER A 142 -7.94 70.42 -58.78
N ASP A 143 -8.57 69.92 -59.85
CA ASP A 143 -8.30 68.60 -60.42
C ASP A 143 -7.03 68.65 -61.27
N THR A 144 -5.89 68.31 -60.66
CA THR A 144 -4.56 68.36 -61.29
C THR A 144 -4.46 67.53 -62.57
N THR A 145 -5.21 66.43 -62.67
CA THR A 145 -5.31 65.58 -63.86
C THR A 145 -6.01 66.27 -65.02
N LYS A 146 -7.14 66.94 -64.78
CA LYS A 146 -7.84 67.73 -65.80
C LYS A 146 -7.05 68.98 -66.19
N ALA A 147 -6.44 69.67 -65.22
CA ALA A 147 -5.56 70.81 -65.49
C ALA A 147 -4.38 70.39 -66.40
N ALA A 148 -3.73 69.25 -66.12
CA ALA A 148 -2.67 68.70 -66.96
C ALA A 148 -3.12 68.44 -68.41
N ALA A 149 -4.30 67.87 -68.62
CA ALA A 149 -4.84 67.63 -69.97
C ALA A 149 -5.08 68.93 -70.75
N ILE A 150 -5.56 69.99 -70.09
CA ILE A 150 -5.74 71.31 -70.71
C ILE A 150 -4.38 71.95 -71.04
N TYR A 151 -3.37 71.83 -70.16
CA TYR A 151 -2.01 72.29 -70.47
C TYR A 151 -1.40 71.57 -71.69
N GLU A 152 -1.60 70.26 -71.85
CA GLU A 152 -1.14 69.55 -73.06
C GLU A 152 -1.84 70.04 -74.33
N LEU A 153 -3.14 70.31 -74.27
CA LEU A 153 -3.92 70.91 -75.36
C LEU A 153 -3.39 72.30 -75.76
N ILE A 154 -3.07 73.16 -74.78
CA ILE A 154 -2.47 74.49 -75.03
C ILE A 154 -1.13 74.36 -75.75
N ILE A 155 -0.26 73.44 -75.31
CA ILE A 155 1.06 73.18 -75.91
C ILE A 155 0.90 72.70 -77.37
N ALA A 156 -0.06 71.81 -77.63
CA ALA A 156 -0.34 71.23 -78.94
C ALA A 156 -0.98 72.21 -79.95
N SER A 157 -1.69 73.25 -79.49
CA SER A 157 -2.39 74.20 -80.37
C SER A 157 -1.45 75.04 -81.25
N GLU A 158 -1.67 75.12 -82.57
CA GLU A 158 -0.76 75.85 -83.48
C GLU A 158 -0.80 77.39 -83.28
N GLY A 159 -1.89 77.94 -82.71
CA GLY A 159 -2.11 79.38 -82.58
C GLY A 159 -1.67 80.04 -81.27
N ALA A 160 -1.02 79.32 -80.34
CA ALA A 160 -0.62 79.88 -79.04
C ALA A 160 0.78 80.51 -79.04
N ASP A 161 0.88 81.72 -78.48
CA ASP A 161 2.14 82.45 -78.32
C ASP A 161 3.19 81.66 -77.52
N ALA A 162 4.45 81.77 -77.94
CA ALA A 162 5.60 81.08 -77.32
C ALA A 162 5.67 81.20 -75.78
N PRO A 163 5.48 82.38 -75.14
CA PRO A 163 5.44 82.47 -73.67
C PRO A 163 4.30 81.67 -73.02
N VAL A 164 3.11 81.59 -73.64
CA VAL A 164 1.95 80.84 -73.11
C VAL A 164 2.21 79.34 -73.17
N LYS A 165 2.84 78.85 -74.25
CA LYS A 165 3.28 77.45 -74.34
C LYS A 165 4.40 77.11 -73.36
N ALA A 166 5.27 78.08 -73.03
CA ALA A 166 6.34 77.90 -72.05
C ALA A 166 5.81 77.82 -70.61
N THR A 167 4.85 78.67 -70.23
CA THR A 167 4.18 78.58 -68.92
C THR A 167 3.35 77.31 -68.80
N ALA A 168 2.57 76.93 -69.82
CA ALA A 168 1.83 75.66 -69.85
C ALA A 168 2.77 74.44 -69.68
N ASN A 169 3.91 74.40 -70.38
CA ASN A 169 4.92 73.35 -70.19
C ASN A 169 5.52 73.33 -68.77
N ALA A 170 5.80 74.50 -68.19
CA ALA A 170 6.34 74.60 -66.83
C ALA A 170 5.34 74.09 -65.78
N ARG A 171 4.05 74.47 -65.90
CA ARG A 171 2.95 73.99 -65.05
C ARG A 171 2.74 72.49 -65.20
N LEU A 172 2.68 71.98 -66.44
CA LEU A 172 2.58 70.56 -66.74
C LEU A 172 3.75 69.77 -66.12
N ALA A 173 4.98 70.28 -66.24
CA ALA A 173 6.17 69.64 -65.68
C ALA A 173 6.26 69.71 -64.14
N GLN A 174 5.55 70.64 -63.49
CA GLN A 174 5.37 70.66 -62.05
C GLN A 174 4.31 69.62 -61.63
N ILE A 175 3.11 69.69 -62.22
CA ILE A 175 2.01 68.76 -61.93
C ILE A 175 2.42 67.30 -62.16
N LYS A 176 3.13 67.00 -63.25
CA LYS A 176 3.66 65.64 -63.50
C LYS A 176 4.72 65.17 -62.49
N ARG A 177 5.44 66.09 -61.82
CA ARG A 177 6.35 65.74 -60.72
C ARG A 177 5.59 65.47 -59.44
N GLU A 178 4.57 66.25 -59.13
CA GLU A 178 3.71 66.09 -57.95
C GLU A 178 2.90 64.78 -58.04
N LEU A 179 2.21 64.51 -59.15
CA LEU A 179 1.54 63.22 -59.42
C LEU A 179 2.48 62.02 -59.28
N LYS A 180 3.69 62.09 -59.87
CA LYS A 180 4.69 61.01 -59.76
C LYS A 180 5.23 60.83 -58.34
N SER A 181 5.33 61.91 -57.56
CA SER A 181 5.69 61.87 -56.14
C SER A 181 4.60 61.17 -55.31
N ASN A 182 3.34 61.53 -55.55
CA ASN A 182 2.19 60.95 -54.84
C ASN A 182 2.05 59.44 -55.13
N VAL A 183 2.17 59.03 -56.40
CA VAL A 183 2.17 57.61 -56.79
C VAL A 183 3.35 56.86 -56.18
N ASN A 184 4.57 57.42 -56.19
CA ASN A 184 5.73 56.78 -55.55
C ASN A 184 5.57 56.64 -54.03
N THR A 185 4.91 57.60 -53.39
CA THR A 185 4.65 57.57 -51.94
C THR A 185 3.59 56.52 -51.60
N ALA A 186 2.50 56.45 -52.39
CA ALA A 186 1.49 55.39 -52.29
C ALA A 186 2.08 53.99 -52.50
N LEU A 187 2.98 53.80 -53.48
CA LEU A 187 3.64 52.52 -53.71
C LEU A 187 4.57 52.09 -52.56
N LYS A 188 5.29 53.04 -51.94
CA LYS A 188 6.07 52.77 -50.73
C LYS A 188 5.18 52.38 -49.55
N ALA A 189 4.08 53.11 -49.34
CA ALA A 189 3.12 52.81 -48.28
C ALA A 189 2.46 51.43 -48.49
N LEU A 190 2.16 51.04 -49.73
CA LEU A 190 1.60 49.72 -50.07
C LEU A 190 2.59 48.59 -49.78
N ALA A 191 3.87 48.77 -50.14
CA ALA A 191 4.92 47.81 -49.81
C ALA A 191 5.15 47.67 -48.30
N LEU A 192 5.05 48.78 -47.55
CA LEU A 192 5.10 48.77 -46.09
C LEU A 192 3.89 48.07 -45.46
N ALA A 193 2.68 48.34 -45.95
CA ALA A 193 1.46 47.66 -45.46
C ALA A 193 1.51 46.13 -45.67
N GLU A 194 2.10 45.66 -46.77
CA GLU A 194 2.34 44.23 -46.98
C GLU A 194 3.38 43.65 -45.99
N ALA A 195 4.41 44.43 -45.64
CA ALA A 195 5.39 44.03 -44.63
C ALA A 195 4.77 43.97 -43.22
N ASP A 196 3.89 44.92 -42.88
CA ASP A 196 3.15 44.92 -41.61
C ASP A 196 2.18 43.74 -41.52
N LEU A 197 1.46 43.42 -42.60
CA LEU A 197 0.59 42.24 -42.72
C LEU A 197 1.39 40.94 -42.52
N LYS A 198 2.57 40.82 -43.14
CA LYS A 198 3.50 39.70 -42.94
C LYS A 198 4.06 39.63 -41.51
N ALA A 199 4.27 40.77 -40.87
CA ALA A 199 4.70 40.88 -39.47
C ALA A 199 3.55 40.77 -38.45
N GLY A 200 2.30 40.56 -38.89
CA GLY A 200 1.12 40.42 -38.03
C GLY A 200 0.57 41.72 -37.45
N ARG A 201 1.09 42.90 -37.83
CA ARG A 201 0.61 44.21 -37.36
C ARG A 201 -0.58 44.69 -38.20
N LEU A 202 -1.73 44.03 -37.99
CA LEU A 202 -2.93 44.22 -38.80
C LEU A 202 -3.53 45.63 -38.73
N ASP A 203 -3.44 46.32 -37.58
CA ASP A 203 -3.91 47.70 -37.44
C ASP A 203 -3.07 48.70 -38.24
N GLU A 204 -1.74 48.58 -38.18
CA GLU A 204 -0.82 49.43 -38.95
C GLU A 204 -0.98 49.19 -40.45
N ALA A 205 -1.15 47.93 -40.87
CA ALA A 205 -1.42 47.56 -42.25
C ALA A 205 -2.74 48.19 -42.75
N GLN A 206 -3.82 48.09 -41.97
CA GLN A 206 -5.11 48.69 -42.32
C GLN A 206 -4.99 50.21 -42.44
N ALA A 207 -4.45 50.89 -41.43
CA ALA A 207 -4.31 52.34 -41.43
C ALA A 207 -3.46 52.83 -42.61
N ARG A 208 -2.40 52.10 -43.01
CA ARG A 208 -1.61 52.44 -44.20
C ARG A 208 -2.38 52.26 -45.50
N LEU A 209 -3.19 51.20 -45.64
CA LEU A 209 -4.05 51.00 -46.81
C LEU A 209 -5.17 52.05 -46.91
N GLU A 210 -5.74 52.46 -45.77
CA GLU A 210 -6.76 53.50 -45.69
C GLU A 210 -6.19 54.89 -46.05
N ASN A 211 -5.03 55.25 -45.51
CA ASN A 211 -4.30 56.47 -45.90
C ASN A 211 -3.97 56.53 -47.41
N ILE A 212 -3.65 55.39 -48.05
CA ILE A 212 -3.42 55.34 -49.51
C ILE A 212 -4.72 55.61 -50.28
N LYS A 213 -5.84 55.08 -49.79
CA LYS A 213 -7.18 55.26 -50.38
C LYS A 213 -7.65 56.72 -50.25
N GLU A 214 -7.44 57.34 -49.09
CA GLU A 214 -7.75 58.76 -48.86
C GLU A 214 -6.86 59.71 -49.67
N ALA A 215 -5.58 59.36 -49.88
CA ALA A 215 -4.63 60.16 -50.66
C ALA A 215 -4.95 60.23 -52.18
N GLY A 216 -5.90 59.44 -52.67
CA GLY A 216 -6.45 59.56 -54.04
C GLY A 216 -5.46 59.34 -55.18
N ALA A 217 -4.32 58.69 -54.94
CA ALA A 217 -3.31 58.46 -55.96
C ALA A 217 -3.76 57.42 -57.00
N GLU A 218 -3.66 57.73 -58.30
CA GLU A 218 -3.96 56.76 -59.37
C GLU A 218 -2.93 55.62 -59.42
N LEU A 219 -3.18 54.59 -58.62
CA LEU A 219 -2.51 53.30 -58.71
C LEU A 219 -3.03 52.56 -59.94
N GLY A 220 -2.16 52.31 -60.92
CA GLY A 220 -2.51 51.50 -62.10
C GLY A 220 -3.09 50.13 -61.71
N TRP A 221 -3.97 49.59 -62.56
CA TRP A 221 -4.90 48.48 -62.25
C TRP A 221 -4.32 47.31 -61.43
N PHE A 222 -3.08 46.89 -61.70
CA PHE A 222 -2.39 45.84 -60.96
C PHE A 222 -2.15 46.19 -59.48
N ASN A 223 -1.71 47.43 -59.19
CA ASN A 223 -1.45 47.88 -57.83
C ASN A 223 -2.74 48.24 -57.08
N ALA A 224 -3.76 48.74 -57.76
CA ALA A 224 -5.09 48.91 -57.19
C ALA A 224 -5.72 47.55 -56.79
N GLY A 225 -5.62 46.54 -57.66
CA GLY A 225 -6.03 45.16 -57.34
C GLY A 225 -5.27 44.58 -56.15
N ARG A 226 -3.95 44.76 -56.11
CA ARG A 226 -3.09 44.34 -54.99
C ARG A 226 -3.48 45.03 -53.68
N MET A 227 -3.71 46.34 -53.69
CA MET A 227 -4.19 47.10 -52.52
C MET A 227 -5.50 46.53 -51.97
N ASN A 228 -6.49 46.27 -52.85
CA ASN A 228 -7.77 45.70 -52.44
C ASN A 228 -7.63 44.28 -51.87
N SER A 229 -6.75 43.44 -52.43
CA SER A 229 -6.47 42.10 -51.89
C SER A 229 -5.74 42.10 -50.54
N LEU A 230 -4.90 43.12 -50.29
CA LEU A 230 -4.28 43.33 -48.98
C LEU A 230 -5.33 43.82 -47.98
N ALA A 231 -6.24 44.71 -48.39
CA ALA A 231 -7.32 45.18 -47.52
C ALA A 231 -8.28 44.05 -47.09
N SER A 232 -8.68 43.15 -48.02
CA SER A 232 -9.53 42.01 -47.67
C SER A 232 -8.81 41.02 -46.75
N THR A 233 -7.55 40.68 -47.03
CA THR A 233 -6.77 39.74 -46.21
C THR A 233 -6.40 40.29 -44.82
N VAL A 234 -6.31 41.61 -44.64
CA VAL A 234 -6.22 42.24 -43.30
C VAL A 234 -7.54 42.13 -42.55
N ALA A 235 -8.67 42.37 -43.21
CA ALA A 235 -10.00 42.25 -42.59
C ALA A 235 -10.29 40.81 -42.14
N GLU A 236 -10.11 39.82 -43.03
CA GLU A 236 -10.27 38.38 -42.73
C GLU A 236 -9.39 37.95 -41.54
N ARG A 237 -8.13 38.40 -41.48
CA ARG A 237 -7.24 38.07 -40.35
C ARG A 237 -7.63 38.74 -39.04
N LYS A 238 -8.21 39.94 -39.07
CA LYS A 238 -8.73 40.60 -37.86
C LYS A 238 -9.98 39.89 -37.34
N GLU A 239 -10.89 39.50 -38.21
CA GLU A 239 -12.06 38.71 -37.83
C GLU A 239 -11.65 37.34 -37.24
N ALA A 240 -10.67 36.67 -37.84
CA ALA A 240 -10.11 35.42 -37.31
C ALA A 240 -9.44 35.60 -35.94
N LEU A 241 -8.73 36.71 -35.70
CA LEU A 241 -8.08 37.01 -34.42
C LEU A 241 -9.12 37.35 -33.34
N ALA A 242 -10.15 38.14 -33.67
CA ALA A 242 -11.27 38.42 -32.77
C ALA A 242 -12.07 37.15 -32.41
N ALA A 243 -12.29 36.25 -33.38
CA ALA A 243 -12.91 34.95 -33.14
C ALA A 243 -12.02 34.06 -32.25
N ALA A 244 -10.70 34.06 -32.45
CA ALA A 244 -9.75 33.34 -31.61
C ALA A 244 -9.72 33.88 -30.16
N GLU A 245 -9.76 35.20 -29.96
CA GLU A 245 -9.87 35.80 -28.62
C GLU A 245 -11.20 35.49 -27.93
N GLN A 246 -12.30 35.39 -28.68
CA GLN A 246 -13.58 34.94 -28.13
C GLN A 246 -13.51 33.46 -27.76
N ALA A 247 -12.91 32.61 -28.59
CA ALA A 247 -12.73 31.19 -28.30
C ALA A 247 -11.81 30.93 -27.10
N THR A 248 -10.73 31.71 -26.91
CA THR A 248 -9.87 31.56 -25.71
C THR A 248 -10.59 32.00 -24.45
N LYS A 249 -11.33 33.12 -24.46
CA LYS A 249 -12.16 33.56 -23.32
C LYS A 249 -13.25 32.53 -22.97
N LEU A 250 -13.86 31.89 -23.99
CA LEU A 250 -14.86 30.85 -23.79
C LEU A 250 -14.22 29.57 -23.23
N ALA A 251 -13.03 29.19 -23.71
CA ALA A 251 -12.26 28.07 -23.17
C ALA A 251 -11.73 28.31 -21.75
N GLU A 252 -11.38 29.55 -21.38
CA GLU A 252 -11.03 29.92 -19.99
C GLU A 252 -12.23 29.81 -19.05
N VAL A 253 -13.43 30.21 -19.51
CA VAL A 253 -14.68 30.04 -18.75
C VAL A 253 -15.04 28.56 -18.63
N GLU A 254 -14.99 27.79 -19.71
CA GLU A 254 -15.23 26.33 -19.67
C GLU A 254 -14.21 25.60 -18.82
N ALA A 255 -12.93 26.01 -18.82
CA ALA A 255 -11.91 25.45 -17.94
C ALA A 255 -12.16 25.80 -16.46
N ALA A 256 -12.64 27.01 -16.16
CA ALA A 256 -13.03 27.41 -14.82
C ALA A 256 -14.28 26.67 -14.31
N GLU A 257 -15.29 26.48 -15.17
CA GLU A 257 -16.48 25.70 -14.86
C GLU A 257 -16.15 24.19 -14.72
N ALA A 258 -15.26 23.66 -15.56
CA ALA A 258 -14.77 22.28 -15.45
C ALA A 258 -13.94 22.06 -14.17
N ALA A 259 -13.08 23.01 -13.79
CA ALA A 259 -12.35 22.96 -12.53
C ALA A 259 -13.28 23.03 -11.32
N LYS A 260 -14.33 23.87 -11.38
CA LYS A 260 -15.36 23.95 -10.34
C LYS A 260 -16.18 22.66 -10.25
N ALA A 261 -16.61 22.09 -11.39
CA ALA A 261 -17.32 20.82 -11.44
C ALA A 261 -16.46 19.64 -10.97
N ALA A 262 -15.15 19.67 -11.23
CA ALA A 262 -14.21 18.69 -10.70
C ALA A 262 -14.08 18.79 -9.17
N ALA A 263 -13.97 20.01 -8.61
CA ALA A 263 -13.92 20.22 -7.16
C ALA A 263 -15.25 19.85 -6.47
N GLU A 264 -16.40 20.15 -7.08
CA GLU A 264 -17.72 19.72 -6.58
C GLU A 264 -17.90 18.19 -6.67
N ALA A 265 -17.36 17.53 -7.70
CA ALA A 265 -17.36 16.08 -7.82
C ALA A 265 -16.39 15.39 -6.84
N GLU A 266 -15.23 15.98 -6.57
CA GLU A 266 -14.26 15.50 -5.57
C GLU A 266 -14.85 15.61 -4.16
N ALA A 267 -15.46 16.75 -3.81
CA ALA A 267 -16.18 16.91 -2.54
C ALA A 267 -17.38 15.96 -2.40
N ALA A 268 -18.11 15.67 -3.49
CA ALA A 268 -19.18 14.68 -3.49
C ALA A 268 -18.64 13.25 -3.31
N ALA A 269 -17.52 12.90 -3.95
CA ALA A 269 -16.88 11.60 -3.82
C ALA A 269 -16.28 11.39 -2.42
N GLU A 270 -15.70 12.43 -1.80
CA GLU A 270 -15.28 12.40 -0.40
C GLU A 270 -16.48 12.21 0.54
N ALA A 271 -17.59 12.93 0.33
CA ALA A 271 -18.80 12.77 1.11
C ALA A 271 -19.43 11.36 0.98
N GLU A 272 -19.45 10.79 -0.23
CA GLU A 272 -19.91 9.42 -0.48
C GLU A 272 -18.97 8.38 0.15
N ALA A 273 -17.65 8.57 0.06
CA ALA A 273 -16.66 7.71 0.70
C ALA A 273 -16.77 7.76 2.24
N LEU A 274 -17.02 8.93 2.82
CA LEU A 274 -17.20 9.12 4.26
C LEU A 274 -18.53 8.49 4.74
N ALA A 275 -19.62 8.67 3.98
CA ALA A 275 -20.89 8.00 4.25
C ALA A 275 -20.78 6.47 4.14
N LYS A 276 -20.04 5.96 3.15
CA LYS A 276 -19.78 4.53 2.99
C LYS A 276 -18.91 3.97 4.11
N ALA A 277 -17.85 4.68 4.52
CA ALA A 277 -17.03 4.32 5.67
C ALA A 277 -17.83 4.33 7.00
N GLN A 278 -18.78 5.26 7.16
CA GLN A 278 -19.71 5.28 8.30
C GLN A 278 -20.68 4.09 8.26
N ALA A 279 -21.18 3.71 7.08
CA ALA A 279 -22.04 2.54 6.91
C ALA A 279 -21.28 1.22 7.16
N GLU A 280 -20.08 1.06 6.61
CA GLU A 280 -19.21 -0.10 6.86
C GLU A 280 -18.80 -0.20 8.34
N LYS A 281 -18.52 0.93 9.00
CA LYS A 281 -18.26 0.98 10.45
C LYS A 281 -19.50 0.61 11.28
N ALA A 282 -20.69 1.04 10.87
CA ALA A 282 -21.95 0.67 11.52
C ALA A 282 -22.28 -0.83 11.34
N GLU A 283 -22.03 -1.40 10.16
CA GLU A 283 -22.19 -2.84 9.90
C GLU A 283 -21.16 -3.68 10.67
N ALA A 284 -19.91 -3.23 10.76
CA ALA A 284 -18.87 -3.86 11.57
C ALA A 284 -19.21 -3.83 13.06
N LEU A 285 -19.72 -2.71 13.57
CA LEU A 285 -20.18 -2.59 14.96
C LEU A 285 -21.38 -3.52 15.23
N ALA A 286 -22.38 -3.56 14.34
CA ALA A 286 -23.53 -4.45 14.47
C ALA A 286 -23.14 -5.94 14.39
N LYS A 287 -22.10 -6.29 13.59
CA LYS A 287 -21.52 -7.64 13.58
C LYS A 287 -20.80 -7.97 14.88
N ALA A 288 -19.98 -7.06 15.40
CA ALA A 288 -19.30 -7.25 16.68
C ALA A 288 -20.29 -7.42 17.85
N GLU A 289 -21.35 -6.60 17.92
CA GLU A 289 -22.42 -6.73 18.91
C GLU A 289 -23.19 -8.06 18.77
N ALA A 290 -23.41 -8.54 17.54
CA ALA A 290 -24.05 -9.82 17.28
C ALA A 290 -23.14 -11.03 17.63
N GLU A 291 -21.84 -10.94 17.36
CA GLU A 291 -20.85 -11.95 17.74
C GLU A 291 -20.65 -12.00 19.26
N GLU A 292 -20.62 -10.84 19.95
CA GLU A 292 -20.58 -10.79 21.41
C GLU A 292 -21.87 -11.38 22.04
N ALA A 293 -23.04 -11.11 21.45
CA ALA A 293 -24.30 -11.72 21.87
C ALA A 293 -24.35 -13.23 21.62
N ALA A 294 -23.80 -13.71 20.50
CA ALA A 294 -23.68 -15.14 20.20
C ALA A 294 -22.71 -15.84 21.17
N ALA A 295 -21.53 -15.26 21.41
CA ALA A 295 -20.55 -15.79 22.36
C ALA A 295 -21.11 -15.82 23.80
N LYS A 296 -21.89 -14.81 24.21
CA LYS A 296 -22.61 -14.83 25.50
C LYS A 296 -23.66 -15.93 25.57
N ALA A 297 -24.42 -16.16 24.50
CA ALA A 297 -25.42 -17.23 24.45
C ALA A 297 -24.76 -18.62 24.50
N GLU A 298 -23.68 -18.84 23.75
CA GLU A 298 -22.91 -20.08 23.73
C GLU A 298 -22.21 -20.34 25.07
N ALA A 299 -21.68 -19.31 25.73
CA ALA A 299 -21.15 -19.40 27.09
C ALA A 299 -22.24 -19.72 28.13
N GLU A 300 -23.46 -19.19 27.99
CA GLU A 300 -24.58 -19.50 28.88
C GLU A 300 -25.12 -20.92 28.66
N GLU A 301 -25.11 -21.42 27.41
CA GLU A 301 -25.44 -22.81 27.09
C GLU A 301 -24.36 -23.77 27.59
N ALA A 302 -23.07 -23.44 27.43
CA ALA A 302 -21.96 -24.18 28.01
C ALA A 302 -22.03 -24.22 29.54
N LEU A 303 -22.40 -23.11 30.20
CA LEU A 303 -22.62 -23.06 31.65
C LEU A 303 -23.77 -24.01 32.07
N LYS A 304 -24.88 -24.02 31.33
CA LYS A 304 -26.01 -24.93 31.58
C LYS A 304 -25.63 -26.40 31.33
N ALA A 305 -24.83 -26.69 30.31
CA ALA A 305 -24.31 -28.02 30.05
C ALA A 305 -23.38 -28.49 31.17
N LEU A 306 -22.49 -27.62 31.67
CA LEU A 306 -21.57 -27.91 32.78
C LEU A 306 -22.34 -28.08 34.11
N GLN A 307 -23.39 -27.29 34.35
CA GLN A 307 -24.31 -27.50 35.48
C GLN A 307 -25.11 -28.80 35.36
N ALA A 308 -25.56 -29.19 34.16
CA ALA A 308 -26.21 -30.48 33.93
C ALA A 308 -25.23 -31.66 34.08
N GLU A 309 -23.98 -31.51 33.68
CA GLU A 309 -22.91 -32.49 33.91
C GLU A 309 -22.58 -32.62 35.40
N GLN A 310 -22.53 -31.51 36.14
CA GLN A 310 -22.37 -31.52 37.59
C GLN A 310 -23.59 -32.15 38.30
N ALA A 311 -24.82 -31.83 37.87
CA ALA A 311 -26.03 -32.45 38.41
C ALA A 311 -26.11 -33.94 38.12
N THR A 312 -25.70 -34.41 36.93
CA THR A 312 -25.63 -35.84 36.60
C THR A 312 -24.48 -36.55 37.31
N LYS A 313 -23.31 -35.92 37.51
CA LYS A 313 -22.24 -36.45 38.36
C LYS A 313 -22.65 -36.52 39.82
N LEU A 314 -23.42 -35.55 40.32
CA LEU A 314 -23.93 -35.55 41.70
C LEU A 314 -25.02 -36.61 41.88
N ALA A 315 -25.94 -36.75 40.90
CA ALA A 315 -26.91 -37.85 40.87
C ALA A 315 -26.25 -39.23 40.69
N GLN A 316 -25.14 -39.34 39.95
CA GLN A 316 -24.33 -40.56 39.87
C GLN A 316 -23.62 -40.84 41.19
N ALA A 317 -23.07 -39.83 41.87
CA ALA A 317 -22.44 -39.99 43.20
C ALA A 317 -23.47 -40.33 44.29
N GLU A 318 -24.70 -39.82 44.19
CA GLU A 318 -25.82 -40.20 45.05
C GLU A 318 -26.31 -41.61 44.73
N ALA A 319 -26.47 -41.98 43.46
CA ALA A 319 -26.79 -43.35 43.05
C ALA A 319 -25.67 -44.35 43.40
N GLU A 320 -24.40 -43.96 43.37
CA GLU A 320 -23.27 -44.77 43.85
C GLU A 320 -23.24 -44.86 45.38
N ARG A 321 -23.62 -43.79 46.10
CA ARG A 321 -23.84 -43.86 47.56
C ARG A 321 -25.02 -44.75 47.91
N GLU A 322 -26.15 -44.64 47.22
CA GLU A 322 -27.30 -45.51 47.40
C GLU A 322 -26.98 -46.94 46.98
N ALA A 323 -26.20 -47.18 45.93
CA ALA A 323 -25.72 -48.50 45.55
C ALA A 323 -24.65 -49.05 46.53
N ALA A 324 -23.87 -48.19 47.19
CA ALA A 324 -22.92 -48.58 48.24
C ALA A 324 -23.64 -48.88 49.56
N VAL A 325 -24.66 -48.09 49.92
CA VAL A 325 -25.57 -48.36 51.04
C VAL A 325 -26.39 -49.62 50.76
N ALA A 326 -26.91 -49.81 49.54
CA ALA A 326 -27.57 -51.03 49.11
C ALA A 326 -26.60 -52.22 49.07
N LYS A 327 -25.32 -52.04 48.72
CA LYS A 327 -24.30 -53.10 48.87
C LYS A 327 -23.99 -53.40 50.35
N ALA A 328 -24.00 -52.41 51.23
CA ALA A 328 -23.79 -52.62 52.66
C ALA A 328 -25.00 -53.32 53.32
N VAL A 329 -26.22 -52.89 52.96
CA VAL A 329 -27.49 -53.50 53.37
C VAL A 329 -27.63 -54.89 52.76
N ALA A 330 -27.30 -55.10 51.47
CA ALA A 330 -27.30 -56.41 50.83
C ALA A 330 -26.16 -57.31 51.36
N LYS A 331 -25.03 -56.78 51.83
CA LYS A 331 -23.99 -57.57 52.51
C LYS A 331 -24.44 -58.01 53.90
N ALA A 332 -25.16 -57.15 54.63
CA ALA A 332 -25.79 -57.48 55.91
C ALA A 332 -26.98 -58.45 55.76
N GLN A 333 -27.80 -58.26 54.73
CA GLN A 333 -28.91 -59.14 54.37
C GLN A 333 -28.41 -60.47 53.82
N ALA A 334 -27.37 -60.52 52.98
CA ALA A 334 -26.79 -61.78 52.52
C ALA A 334 -26.23 -62.63 53.67
N THR A 335 -25.67 -62.01 54.73
CA THR A 335 -25.31 -62.75 55.96
C THR A 335 -26.53 -63.25 56.75
N ALA A 336 -27.67 -62.54 56.70
CA ALA A 336 -28.92 -62.94 57.39
C ALA A 336 -29.84 -63.86 56.56
N GLU A 337 -29.66 -63.86 55.23
CA GLU A 337 -30.39 -64.68 54.26
C GLU A 337 -29.62 -65.94 53.91
N ALA A 338 -28.28 -65.99 54.07
CA ALA A 338 -27.54 -67.26 54.04
C ALA A 338 -28.06 -68.25 55.10
N GLU A 339 -28.40 -67.76 56.32
CA GLU A 339 -29.00 -68.59 57.38
C GLU A 339 -30.50 -68.88 57.16
N LYS A 340 -31.18 -68.19 56.24
CA LYS A 340 -32.61 -68.45 55.91
C LYS A 340 -32.83 -69.18 54.59
N ALA A 341 -31.90 -69.10 53.64
CA ALA A 341 -31.96 -69.78 52.35
C ALA A 341 -31.86 -71.30 52.50
N GLU A 342 -31.10 -71.79 53.50
CA GLU A 342 -31.05 -73.23 53.84
C GLU A 342 -32.40 -73.73 54.42
N ALA A 343 -33.21 -72.86 55.03
CA ALA A 343 -34.53 -73.19 55.55
C ALA A 343 -35.68 -73.08 54.52
N VAL A 344 -35.56 -72.19 53.52
CA VAL A 344 -36.62 -71.95 52.51
C VAL A 344 -36.44 -72.82 51.25
N ALA A 345 -35.23 -73.29 50.95
CA ALA A 345 -34.99 -74.23 49.86
C ALA A 345 -35.79 -75.54 50.00
N ILE A 346 -36.12 -75.95 51.23
CA ILE A 346 -36.93 -77.15 51.53
C ILE A 346 -38.43 -76.90 51.26
N ALA A 347 -38.89 -75.65 51.22
CA ALA A 347 -40.30 -75.29 51.05
C ALA A 347 -40.69 -74.96 49.59
N LEU A 348 -39.78 -74.40 48.79
CA LEU A 348 -40.11 -73.94 47.43
C LEU A 348 -40.28 -75.08 46.41
N GLU A 349 -39.71 -76.25 46.66
CA GLU A 349 -39.83 -77.42 45.78
C GLU A 349 -41.23 -78.06 45.81
N GLN A 350 -42.06 -77.70 46.81
CA GLN A 350 -43.48 -78.09 46.87
C GLN A 350 -44.41 -77.09 46.15
N ALA A 351 -43.94 -75.89 45.79
CA ALA A 351 -44.75 -74.86 45.12
C ALA A 351 -44.63 -74.86 43.59
N LYS A 352 -43.56 -75.42 43.01
CA LYS A 352 -43.37 -75.56 41.54
C LYS A 352 -44.24 -76.65 40.88
N ALA A 353 -45.24 -77.16 41.60
CA ALA A 353 -46.29 -78.03 41.06
C ALA A 353 -47.52 -77.23 40.53
N GLU A 354 -47.61 -75.93 40.81
CA GLU A 354 -48.68 -75.04 40.36
C GLU A 354 -48.11 -73.86 39.57
N ALA A 355 -48.94 -73.20 38.76
CA ALA A 355 -48.59 -72.09 37.85
C ALA A 355 -47.71 -72.40 36.61
N ALA A 356 -47.63 -73.66 36.17
CA ALA A 356 -47.42 -73.96 34.75
C ALA A 356 -48.72 -73.76 33.94
N ALA A 357 -49.35 -72.58 34.03
CA ALA A 357 -50.63 -72.26 33.38
C ALA A 357 -50.97 -70.76 33.35
N ALA A 358 -50.21 -69.94 32.61
CA ALA A 358 -50.67 -68.65 32.10
C ALA A 358 -49.85 -68.25 30.86
N GLU A 359 -50.48 -67.55 29.92
CA GLU A 359 -49.82 -66.69 28.91
C GLU A 359 -49.08 -67.34 27.72
N GLU A 360 -49.80 -68.15 26.93
CA GLU A 360 -49.63 -68.15 25.46
C GLU A 360 -50.93 -67.63 24.81
N ALA A 361 -50.93 -66.39 24.30
CA ALA A 361 -52.07 -65.85 23.55
C ALA A 361 -51.73 -64.64 22.66
N SER A 362 -51.27 -64.87 21.42
CA SER A 362 -51.60 -63.95 20.31
C SER A 362 -51.54 -64.62 18.91
N ILE A 363 -52.75 -64.88 18.39
CA ILE A 363 -53.12 -64.85 16.95
C ILE A 363 -52.44 -65.86 16.00
N ALA A 364 -52.97 -67.09 15.96
CA ALA A 364 -52.99 -67.97 14.79
C ALA A 364 -54.28 -68.83 14.76
N SER A 365 -54.64 -69.38 13.60
CA SER A 365 -55.98 -69.97 13.33
C SER A 365 -56.31 -71.28 14.07
N SER A 366 -57.61 -71.50 14.33
CA SER A 366 -58.19 -72.55 15.18
C SER A 366 -58.08 -74.01 14.67
N ALA A 367 -57.22 -74.30 13.69
CA ALA A 367 -57.01 -75.66 13.17
C ALA A 367 -55.83 -76.40 13.85
N ASP A 368 -54.69 -75.74 14.04
CA ASP A 368 -53.44 -76.40 14.46
C ASP A 368 -53.44 -76.83 15.94
N LEU A 369 -54.17 -76.13 16.81
CA LEU A 369 -54.27 -76.45 18.24
C LEU A 369 -54.87 -77.85 18.50
N MET A 370 -55.82 -78.30 17.67
CA MET A 370 -56.38 -79.66 17.79
C MET A 370 -55.40 -80.75 17.35
N GLN A 371 -54.51 -80.46 16.39
CA GLN A 371 -53.50 -81.42 15.92
C GLN A 371 -52.35 -81.53 16.92
N ALA A 372 -51.85 -80.41 17.45
CA ALA A 372 -50.85 -80.40 18.51
C ALA A 372 -51.32 -81.14 19.79
N ALA A 373 -52.58 -80.96 20.19
CA ALA A 373 -53.16 -81.64 21.35
C ALA A 373 -53.22 -83.17 21.18
N ARG A 374 -53.54 -83.69 19.98
CA ARG A 374 -53.57 -85.13 19.69
C ARG A 374 -52.18 -85.76 19.74
N ILE A 375 -51.17 -85.10 19.14
CA ILE A 375 -49.77 -85.55 19.15
C ILE A 375 -49.23 -85.56 20.59
N ALA A 376 -49.55 -84.54 21.40
CA ALA A 376 -49.18 -84.51 22.81
C ALA A 376 -49.84 -85.65 23.63
N ALA A 377 -51.09 -86.01 23.33
CA ALA A 377 -51.79 -87.14 23.96
C ALA A 377 -51.18 -88.51 23.56
N ALA A 378 -50.81 -88.69 22.29
CA ALA A 378 -50.12 -89.88 21.80
C ALA A 378 -48.76 -90.08 22.50
N LYS A 379 -47.97 -89.00 22.61
CA LYS A 379 -46.66 -89.03 23.30
C LYS A 379 -46.78 -89.39 24.78
N ARG A 380 -47.84 -88.94 25.48
CA ARG A 380 -48.13 -89.32 26.87
C ARG A 380 -48.46 -90.81 27.02
N SER A 381 -49.29 -91.36 26.14
CA SER A 381 -49.65 -92.79 26.16
C SER A 381 -48.47 -93.70 25.81
N ALA A 382 -47.62 -93.32 24.85
CA ALA A 382 -46.37 -94.03 24.55
C ALA A 382 -45.40 -94.08 25.74
N MET A 383 -45.18 -92.95 26.44
CA MET A 383 -44.37 -92.93 27.66
C MET A 383 -44.95 -93.80 28.79
N GLN A 384 -46.27 -93.88 28.92
CA GLN A 384 -46.90 -94.79 29.88
C GLN A 384 -46.72 -96.26 29.48
N ALA A 385 -46.78 -96.60 28.19
CA ALA A 385 -46.50 -97.96 27.71
C ALA A 385 -45.05 -98.40 27.99
N GLN A 386 -44.07 -97.51 27.80
CA GLN A 386 -42.68 -97.79 28.15
C GLN A 386 -42.50 -97.98 29.67
N LYS A 387 -43.20 -97.19 30.51
CA LYS A 387 -43.22 -97.41 31.97
C LYS A 387 -43.90 -98.74 32.35
N ALA A 388 -44.95 -99.17 31.64
CA ALA A 388 -45.60 -100.46 31.85
C ALA A 388 -44.70 -101.64 31.45
N LYS A 389 -44.01 -101.52 30.31
CA LYS A 389 -42.98 -102.46 29.82
C LYS A 389 -41.83 -102.61 30.82
N ALA A 390 -41.31 -101.50 31.35
CA ALA A 390 -40.27 -101.50 32.39
C ALA A 390 -40.74 -102.15 33.71
N LYS A 391 -42.05 -102.14 34.00
CA LYS A 391 -42.66 -102.84 35.15
C LYS A 391 -43.07 -104.30 34.85
N GLY A 392 -42.73 -104.84 33.68
CA GLY A 392 -43.08 -106.21 33.28
C GLY A 392 -44.57 -106.44 32.98
N GLN A 393 -45.37 -105.38 32.90
CA GLN A 393 -46.82 -105.45 32.63
C GLN A 393 -47.06 -105.40 31.11
N THR A 394 -46.69 -106.47 30.40
CA THR A 394 -46.71 -106.54 28.93
C THR A 394 -48.09 -106.28 28.33
N ASP A 395 -49.15 -106.83 28.90
CA ASP A 395 -50.51 -106.69 28.37
C ASP A 395 -51.04 -105.26 28.53
N PHE A 396 -50.63 -104.58 29.61
CA PHE A 396 -50.94 -103.18 29.86
C PHE A 396 -50.15 -102.25 28.92
N ALA A 397 -48.88 -102.60 28.62
CA ALA A 397 -48.07 -101.89 27.64
C ALA A 397 -48.64 -101.99 26.22
N ILE A 398 -49.13 -103.16 25.80
CA ILE A 398 -49.80 -103.36 24.51
C ILE A 398 -51.05 -102.46 24.40
N LYS A 399 -51.87 -102.40 25.45
CA LYS A 399 -53.07 -101.56 25.49
C LYS A 399 -52.75 -100.06 25.37
N LEU A 400 -51.73 -99.59 26.07
CA LEU A 400 -51.29 -98.19 26.03
C LEU A 400 -50.65 -97.79 24.68
N LEU A 401 -49.90 -98.69 24.04
CA LEU A 401 -49.40 -98.48 22.67
C LEU A 401 -50.54 -98.43 21.64
N GLY A 402 -51.57 -99.27 21.79
CA GLY A 402 -52.78 -99.18 20.97
C GLY A 402 -53.46 -97.80 21.08
N GLN A 403 -53.52 -97.23 22.28
CA GLN A 403 -54.04 -95.87 22.51
C GLN A 403 -53.13 -94.77 21.94
N ALA A 404 -51.81 -94.97 21.92
CA ALA A 404 -50.88 -94.02 21.29
C ALA A 404 -51.08 -93.96 19.77
N ILE A 405 -51.16 -95.13 19.11
CA ILE A 405 -51.40 -95.25 17.66
C ILE A 405 -52.76 -94.66 17.25
N GLN A 406 -53.75 -94.69 18.13
CA GLN A 406 -55.08 -94.13 17.87
C GLN A 406 -55.11 -92.59 17.91
N ASN A 407 -54.16 -91.96 18.61
CA ASN A 407 -54.04 -90.50 18.71
C ASN A 407 -52.99 -89.91 17.74
N ASP A 408 -52.01 -90.71 17.30
CA ASP A 408 -51.01 -90.38 16.27
C ASP A 408 -50.87 -91.57 15.30
N PRO A 409 -51.69 -91.63 14.23
CA PRO A 409 -51.71 -92.77 13.31
C PRO A 409 -50.51 -92.87 12.37
N GLU A 410 -49.75 -91.79 12.18
CA GLU A 410 -48.65 -91.75 11.19
C GLU A 410 -47.31 -92.24 11.78
N ASN A 411 -47.17 -92.21 13.11
CA ASN A 411 -45.94 -92.57 13.79
C ASN A 411 -45.62 -94.08 13.75
N GLN A 412 -44.68 -94.44 12.87
CA GLN A 412 -44.23 -95.82 12.66
C GLN A 412 -43.54 -96.43 13.89
N ALA A 413 -42.94 -95.61 14.77
CA ALA A 413 -42.22 -96.12 15.93
C ALA A 413 -43.14 -96.88 16.91
N TYR A 414 -44.37 -96.39 17.12
CA TYR A 414 -45.34 -97.02 18.02
C TYR A 414 -45.86 -98.36 17.50
N LYS A 415 -46.00 -98.50 16.17
CA LYS A 415 -46.40 -99.77 15.51
C LYS A 415 -45.30 -100.83 15.66
N ASN A 416 -44.04 -100.42 15.48
CA ASN A 416 -42.87 -101.30 15.65
C ASN A 416 -42.69 -101.75 17.11
N GLU A 417 -42.90 -100.86 18.09
CA GLU A 417 -42.76 -101.22 19.51
C GLU A 417 -43.85 -102.22 19.97
N LEU A 418 -45.07 -102.13 19.43
CA LEU A 418 -46.15 -103.10 19.70
C LEU A 418 -45.80 -104.50 19.15
N ALA A 419 -45.27 -104.59 17.92
CA ALA A 419 -44.83 -105.86 17.32
C ALA A 419 -43.67 -106.53 18.10
N ALA A 420 -42.76 -105.73 18.67
CA ALA A 420 -41.67 -106.23 19.51
C ALA A 420 -42.15 -106.82 20.85
N ILE A 421 -43.16 -106.21 21.49
CA ILE A 421 -43.70 -106.70 22.77
C ILE A 421 -44.53 -107.98 22.55
N THR A 422 -45.31 -108.07 21.47
CA THR A 422 -46.09 -109.27 21.15
C THR A 422 -45.22 -110.48 20.81
N SER A 423 -44.07 -110.28 20.14
CA SER A 423 -43.13 -111.37 19.83
C SER A 423 -42.35 -111.85 21.05
N MET A 424 -41.98 -110.96 21.99
CA MET A 424 -41.33 -111.35 23.24
C MET A 424 -42.23 -112.19 24.16
N ASN A 425 -43.55 -111.98 24.15
CA ASN A 425 -44.48 -112.73 25.00
C ASN A 425 -44.70 -114.18 24.50
N ALA A 426 -44.43 -114.46 23.22
CA ALA A 426 -44.59 -115.78 22.61
C ALA A 426 -43.43 -116.77 22.89
N ALA A 427 -42.31 -116.31 23.46
CA ALA A 427 -41.08 -117.10 23.62
C ALA A 427 -40.88 -117.71 25.03
N LYS A 428 -41.83 -117.55 25.97
CA LYS A 428 -41.75 -118.03 27.36
C LYS A 428 -42.40 -119.40 27.59
N SER A 429 -41.90 -120.47 26.96
CA SER A 429 -42.26 -121.84 27.36
C SER A 429 -41.26 -122.93 26.93
N SER A 430 -40.35 -123.32 27.82
CA SER A 430 -40.02 -124.73 28.19
C SER A 430 -38.65 -124.80 28.91
N PRO A 431 -38.50 -125.51 30.05
CA PRO A 431 -37.25 -125.58 30.81
C PRO A 431 -36.36 -126.78 30.45
N ASN A 432 -35.03 -126.64 30.56
CA ASN A 432 -34.09 -127.78 30.53
C ASN A 432 -32.80 -127.54 31.36
N SER A 433 -32.02 -128.60 31.60
CA SER A 433 -31.12 -128.80 32.76
C SER A 433 -29.74 -128.06 32.77
N PRO A 434 -29.13 -127.75 33.95
CA PRO A 434 -28.08 -126.71 34.09
C PRO A 434 -26.66 -126.98 33.56
N ILE A 435 -26.35 -128.12 32.93
CA ILE A 435 -24.98 -128.44 32.48
C ILE A 435 -24.72 -128.04 31.01
N GLN A 436 -25.76 -127.84 30.19
CA GLN A 436 -25.60 -127.18 28.89
C GLN A 436 -25.35 -125.67 29.04
N ASP A 437 -25.83 -125.07 30.13
CA ASP A 437 -25.89 -123.61 30.31
C ASP A 437 -24.51 -122.93 30.34
N LEU A 438 -23.46 -123.63 30.81
CA LEU A 438 -22.08 -123.12 30.80
C LEU A 438 -21.40 -123.16 29.41
N GLN A 439 -21.90 -123.96 28.47
CA GLN A 439 -21.42 -123.96 27.08
C GLN A 439 -22.24 -123.01 26.19
N THR A 440 -23.57 -123.01 26.33
CA THR A 440 -24.43 -122.03 25.64
C THR A 440 -24.17 -120.60 26.08
N SER A 441 -23.92 -120.34 27.37
CA SER A 441 -23.61 -118.97 27.84
C SER A 441 -22.35 -118.37 27.22
N ARG A 442 -21.25 -119.14 27.04
CA ARG A 442 -20.05 -118.63 26.34
C ARG A 442 -20.30 -118.32 24.87
N VAL A 443 -21.01 -119.20 24.16
CA VAL A 443 -21.37 -118.98 22.75
C VAL A 443 -22.32 -117.77 22.60
N LEU A 444 -23.29 -117.64 23.51
CA LEU A 444 -24.23 -116.51 23.55
C LEU A 444 -23.53 -115.19 23.87
N GLN A 445 -22.58 -115.17 24.81
CA GLN A 445 -21.77 -113.98 25.13
C GLN A 445 -20.91 -113.55 23.93
N ALA A 446 -20.26 -114.50 23.24
CA ALA A 446 -19.54 -114.20 22.00
C ALA A 446 -20.46 -113.64 20.90
N GLN A 447 -21.66 -114.19 20.75
CA GLN A 447 -22.67 -113.69 19.79
C GLN A 447 -23.19 -112.29 20.15
N GLN A 448 -23.43 -112.01 21.43
CA GLN A 448 -23.82 -110.68 21.92
C GLN A 448 -22.71 -109.64 21.71
N ALA A 449 -21.44 -110.01 21.91
CA ALA A 449 -20.30 -109.14 21.64
C ALA A 449 -20.22 -108.75 20.15
N ARG A 450 -20.36 -109.72 19.23
CA ARG A 450 -20.42 -109.47 17.78
C ARG A 450 -21.54 -108.51 17.39
N ALA A 451 -22.76 -108.74 17.91
CA ALA A 451 -23.91 -107.90 17.59
C ALA A 451 -23.72 -106.44 18.05
N ARG A 452 -23.16 -106.23 19.26
CA ARG A 452 -22.81 -104.89 19.75
C ARG A 452 -21.72 -104.23 18.92
N TYR A 453 -20.66 -104.96 18.57
CA TYR A 453 -19.60 -104.46 17.70
C TYR A 453 -20.14 -104.00 16.35
N GLN A 454 -20.96 -104.84 15.68
CA GLN A 454 -21.58 -104.49 14.40
C GLN A 454 -22.52 -103.28 14.51
N GLN A 455 -23.33 -103.19 15.57
CA GLN A 455 -24.18 -102.02 15.81
C GLN A 455 -23.36 -100.73 15.92
N TYR A 456 -22.29 -100.74 16.72
CA TYR A 456 -21.43 -99.55 16.86
C TYR A 456 -20.64 -99.22 15.58
N MET A 457 -20.23 -100.22 14.79
CA MET A 457 -19.60 -100.00 13.48
C MET A 457 -20.57 -99.38 12.46
N ASN A 458 -21.82 -99.84 12.42
CA ASN A 458 -22.85 -99.24 11.56
C ASN A 458 -23.12 -97.79 11.95
N ASN A 459 -23.28 -97.51 13.25
CA ASN A 459 -23.43 -96.15 13.76
C ASN A 459 -22.22 -95.25 13.42
N ALA A 460 -20.99 -95.80 13.45
CA ALA A 460 -19.79 -95.09 13.04
C ALA A 460 -19.77 -94.77 11.54
N ALA A 461 -20.24 -95.69 10.69
CA ALA A 461 -20.38 -95.49 9.26
C ALA A 461 -21.47 -94.47 8.90
N GLU A 462 -22.63 -94.52 9.58
CA GLU A 462 -23.69 -93.52 9.40
C GLU A 462 -23.23 -92.12 9.82
N GLY A 463 -22.59 -91.97 10.98
CA GLY A 463 -22.02 -90.70 11.42
C GLY A 463 -20.98 -90.15 10.43
N GLY A 464 -20.10 -91.02 9.90
CA GLY A 464 -19.12 -90.65 8.88
C GLY A 464 -19.77 -90.16 7.59
N ASN A 465 -20.82 -90.82 7.11
CA ASN A 465 -21.58 -90.42 5.93
C ASN A 465 -22.39 -89.11 6.14
N GLN A 466 -22.94 -88.91 7.34
CA GLN A 466 -23.64 -87.69 7.73
C GLN A 466 -22.70 -86.50 8.03
N LYS A 467 -21.37 -86.74 8.00
CA LYS A 467 -20.30 -85.78 8.35
C LYS A 467 -20.30 -85.34 9.82
N ASP A 468 -21.00 -86.07 10.69
CA ASP A 468 -20.83 -85.98 12.14
C ASP A 468 -19.65 -86.87 12.55
N PHE A 469 -18.44 -86.38 12.27
CA PHE A 469 -17.20 -87.10 12.55
C PHE A 469 -16.95 -87.29 14.06
N ALA A 470 -17.58 -86.48 14.92
CA ALA A 470 -17.50 -86.61 16.37
C ALA A 470 -18.34 -87.78 16.88
N ALA A 471 -19.62 -87.86 16.48
CA ALA A 471 -20.47 -89.02 16.77
C ALA A 471 -19.89 -90.31 16.18
N ALA A 472 -19.36 -90.24 14.95
CA ALA A 472 -18.72 -91.37 14.27
C ALA A 472 -17.54 -91.96 15.06
N LYS A 473 -16.61 -91.11 15.54
CA LYS A 473 -15.47 -91.52 16.38
C LYS A 473 -15.92 -92.10 17.72
N ASN A 474 -16.93 -91.52 18.35
CA ASN A 474 -17.45 -92.00 19.64
C ASN A 474 -18.12 -93.38 19.51
N ALA A 475 -18.90 -93.60 18.44
CA ALA A 475 -19.45 -94.91 18.11
C ALA A 475 -18.34 -95.92 17.82
N LEU A 476 -17.32 -95.55 17.04
CA LEU A 476 -16.20 -96.44 16.71
C LEU A 476 -15.36 -96.83 17.95
N ASN A 477 -15.10 -95.90 18.85
CA ASN A 477 -14.43 -96.18 20.12
C ASN A 477 -15.28 -97.10 21.01
N SER A 478 -16.61 -96.97 20.98
CA SER A 478 -17.52 -97.90 21.64
C SER A 478 -17.47 -99.30 21.03
N ALA A 479 -17.33 -99.41 19.70
CA ALA A 479 -17.10 -100.68 19.00
C ALA A 479 -15.80 -101.35 19.46
N LYS A 480 -14.69 -100.60 19.44
CA LYS A 480 -13.36 -101.05 19.89
C LYS A 480 -13.38 -101.54 21.35
N ASN A 481 -13.96 -100.76 22.26
CA ASN A 481 -14.06 -101.11 23.67
C ASN A 481 -14.93 -102.37 23.91
N ALA A 482 -16.04 -102.49 23.18
CA ALA A 482 -16.89 -103.70 23.22
C ALA A 482 -16.12 -104.94 22.73
N LEU A 483 -15.34 -104.82 21.66
CA LEU A 483 -14.50 -105.89 21.13
C LEU A 483 -13.39 -106.29 22.12
N ASP A 484 -12.69 -105.32 22.70
CA ASP A 484 -11.58 -105.55 23.64
C ASP A 484 -12.06 -106.25 24.92
N SER A 485 -13.26 -105.91 25.40
CA SER A 485 -13.89 -106.57 26.56
C SER A 485 -14.19 -108.06 26.33
N ALA A 486 -14.35 -108.49 25.07
CA ALA A 486 -14.72 -109.85 24.70
C ALA A 486 -13.51 -110.73 24.28
N ARG A 487 -12.28 -110.19 24.35
CA ARG A 487 -11.04 -110.83 23.85
C ARG A 487 -10.77 -112.23 24.40
N LEU A 488 -11.15 -112.53 25.64
CA LEU A 488 -10.97 -113.85 26.28
C LEU A 488 -12.02 -114.90 25.87
N ILE A 489 -13.07 -114.50 25.13
CA ILE A 489 -14.22 -115.35 24.77
C ILE A 489 -14.29 -115.55 23.24
N LEU A 490 -13.78 -114.59 22.46
CA LEU A 490 -13.68 -114.66 21.00
C LEU A 490 -12.42 -115.44 20.56
N PRO A 491 -12.46 -116.19 19.44
CA PRO A 491 -11.26 -116.76 18.82
C PRO A 491 -10.25 -115.67 18.38
N ASP A 492 -8.98 -115.84 18.71
CA ASP A 492 -7.91 -114.84 18.47
C ASP A 492 -7.80 -114.34 17.02
N VAL A 493 -8.10 -115.19 16.03
CA VAL A 493 -8.07 -114.83 14.60
C VAL A 493 -9.19 -113.86 14.26
N GLU A 494 -10.40 -114.09 14.81
CA GLU A 494 -11.59 -113.30 14.55
C GLU A 494 -11.50 -111.92 15.23
N TYR A 495 -11.01 -111.88 16.48
CA TYR A 495 -10.74 -110.63 17.19
C TYR A 495 -9.79 -109.71 16.38
N LYS A 496 -8.72 -110.27 15.78
CA LYS A 496 -7.77 -109.49 14.97
C LYS A 496 -8.40 -108.94 13.69
N GLN A 497 -9.26 -109.71 13.02
CA GLN A 497 -9.98 -109.24 11.82
C GLN A 497 -10.91 -108.07 12.18
N LEU A 498 -11.78 -108.24 13.18
CA LEU A 498 -12.69 -107.19 13.62
C LEU A 498 -11.92 -105.94 14.11
N ARG A 499 -10.78 -106.11 14.79
CA ARG A 499 -9.95 -104.98 15.21
C ARG A 499 -9.36 -104.22 14.01
N ASN A 500 -8.95 -104.93 12.96
CA ASN A 500 -8.46 -104.31 11.73
C ASN A 500 -9.57 -103.52 11.02
N ASP A 501 -10.78 -104.06 10.91
CA ASP A 501 -11.93 -103.37 10.31
C ASP A 501 -12.24 -102.05 11.05
N ALA A 502 -12.22 -102.07 12.39
CA ALA A 502 -12.37 -100.86 13.20
C ALA A 502 -11.24 -99.82 12.95
N THR A 503 -10.00 -100.25 12.72
CA THR A 503 -8.90 -99.32 12.38
C THR A 503 -8.97 -98.78 10.95
N GLN A 504 -9.47 -99.56 9.98
CA GLN A 504 -9.71 -99.06 8.62
C GLN A 504 -10.84 -98.02 8.62
N MET A 505 -11.90 -98.27 9.40
CA MET A 505 -13.01 -97.32 9.57
C MET A 505 -12.57 -96.02 10.23
N GLU A 506 -11.63 -96.07 11.18
CA GLU A 506 -11.03 -94.89 11.81
C GLU A 506 -10.28 -94.02 10.80
N ALA A 507 -9.43 -94.64 9.97
CA ALA A 507 -8.67 -93.96 8.93
C ALA A 507 -9.60 -93.32 7.89
N ALA A 508 -10.68 -94.01 7.50
CA ALA A 508 -11.69 -93.49 6.59
C ALA A 508 -12.35 -92.22 7.17
N ILE A 509 -12.84 -92.27 8.41
CA ILE A 509 -13.47 -91.13 9.11
C ILE A 509 -12.50 -89.93 9.22
N GLN A 510 -11.26 -90.16 9.63
CA GLN A 510 -10.23 -89.09 9.73
C GLN A 510 -9.91 -88.46 8.37
N SER A 511 -9.83 -89.26 7.30
CA SER A 511 -9.56 -88.73 5.95
C SER A 511 -10.71 -87.85 5.43
N ALA A 512 -11.97 -88.23 5.69
CA ALA A 512 -13.15 -87.48 5.27
C ALA A 512 -13.29 -86.14 6.01
N GLU A 513 -12.98 -86.13 7.32
CA GLU A 513 -12.95 -84.93 8.16
C GLU A 513 -11.92 -83.91 7.66
N MET A 514 -10.69 -84.35 7.35
CA MET A 514 -9.62 -83.49 6.83
C MET A 514 -9.99 -82.84 5.48
N ILE A 515 -10.66 -83.57 4.59
CA ILE A 515 -11.12 -83.05 3.30
C ILE A 515 -12.23 -82.00 3.50
N ALA A 516 -13.19 -82.26 4.39
CA ALA A 516 -14.28 -81.34 4.69
C ALA A 516 -13.75 -80.02 5.28
N LEU A 517 -12.83 -80.09 6.24
CA LEU A 517 -12.22 -78.94 6.91
C LEU A 517 -11.37 -78.10 5.95
N LYS A 518 -10.62 -78.73 5.04
CA LYS A 518 -9.86 -78.02 3.99
C LYS A 518 -10.79 -77.21 3.07
N ASN A 519 -11.86 -77.82 2.58
CA ASN A 519 -12.80 -77.15 1.67
C ASN A 519 -13.52 -75.97 2.34
N GLN A 520 -13.85 -76.08 3.64
CA GLN A 520 -14.39 -74.95 4.41
C GLN A 520 -13.40 -73.78 4.45
N LEU A 521 -12.14 -74.02 4.82
CA LEU A 521 -11.10 -73.00 4.92
C LEU A 521 -10.79 -72.30 3.58
N GLU A 522 -10.85 -73.01 2.45
CA GLU A 522 -10.66 -72.39 1.13
C GLU A 522 -11.85 -71.48 0.75
N SER A 523 -13.09 -71.91 1.01
CA SER A 523 -14.27 -71.08 0.78
C SER A 523 -14.31 -69.81 1.63
N GLU A 524 -13.81 -69.90 2.86
CA GLU A 524 -13.61 -68.80 3.82
C GLU A 524 -12.61 -67.75 3.30
N LYS A 525 -11.45 -68.18 2.79
CA LYS A 525 -10.44 -67.28 2.22
C LYS A 525 -10.98 -66.51 1.02
N ILE A 526 -11.60 -67.19 0.05
CA ILE A 526 -12.15 -66.57 -1.17
C ILE A 526 -13.19 -65.49 -0.84
N LYS A 527 -14.00 -65.68 0.20
CA LYS A 527 -14.96 -64.66 0.67
C LYS A 527 -14.25 -63.43 1.25
N ARG A 528 -13.22 -63.63 2.08
CA ARG A 528 -12.40 -62.53 2.64
C ARG A 528 -11.68 -61.74 1.54
N ASP A 529 -11.01 -62.42 0.62
CA ASP A 529 -10.26 -61.76 -0.46
C ASP A 529 -11.17 -60.94 -1.38
N ARG A 530 -12.35 -61.47 -1.73
CA ARG A 530 -13.38 -60.72 -2.47
C ARG A 530 -13.91 -59.53 -1.71
N LYS A 531 -14.20 -59.67 -0.41
CA LYS A 531 -14.66 -58.57 0.44
C LYS A 531 -13.63 -57.43 0.47
N ASN A 532 -12.37 -57.75 0.80
CA ASN A 532 -11.27 -56.79 0.84
C ASN A 532 -11.06 -56.09 -0.52
N THR A 533 -11.17 -56.83 -1.64
CA THR A 533 -11.04 -56.26 -2.99
C THR A 533 -12.18 -55.28 -3.35
N ILE A 534 -13.40 -55.56 -2.89
CA ILE A 534 -14.57 -54.69 -3.12
C ILE A 534 -14.49 -53.44 -2.21
N GLU A 535 -14.08 -53.62 -0.95
CA GLU A 535 -13.90 -52.52 0.01
C GLU A 535 -12.77 -51.58 -0.44
N GLY A 536 -11.63 -52.11 -0.93
CA GLY A 536 -10.56 -51.29 -1.52
C GLY A 536 -11.04 -50.47 -2.72
N LYS A 537 -11.66 -51.10 -3.72
CA LYS A 537 -12.20 -50.38 -4.91
C LYS A 537 -13.25 -49.34 -4.55
N ARG A 538 -14.01 -49.55 -3.48
CA ARG A 538 -15.01 -48.60 -2.99
C ARG A 538 -14.34 -47.40 -2.31
N ALA A 539 -13.35 -47.64 -1.45
CA ALA A 539 -12.55 -46.58 -0.84
C ALA A 539 -11.82 -45.73 -1.90
N ASP A 540 -11.24 -46.36 -2.94
CA ASP A 540 -10.61 -45.67 -4.07
C ASP A 540 -11.60 -44.77 -4.82
N ALA A 541 -12.84 -45.24 -5.04
CA ALA A 541 -13.88 -44.47 -5.71
C ALA A 541 -14.40 -43.30 -4.85
N GLU A 542 -14.57 -43.52 -3.54
CA GLU A 542 -14.97 -42.48 -2.58
C GLU A 542 -13.88 -41.41 -2.43
N ASN A 543 -12.59 -41.79 -2.44
CA ASN A 543 -11.46 -40.85 -2.43
C ASN A 543 -11.40 -40.02 -3.71
N ARG A 544 -11.60 -40.62 -4.90
CA ARG A 544 -11.65 -39.88 -6.18
C ARG A 544 -12.80 -38.86 -6.21
N ALA A 545 -13.98 -39.23 -5.72
CA ALA A 545 -15.11 -38.31 -5.64
C ALA A 545 -14.83 -37.13 -4.70
N LYS A 546 -14.16 -37.37 -3.56
CA LYS A 546 -13.70 -36.30 -2.65
C LYS A 546 -12.70 -35.38 -3.34
N VAL A 547 -11.66 -35.93 -3.97
CA VAL A 547 -10.65 -35.18 -4.74
C VAL A 547 -11.31 -34.28 -5.80
N GLU A 548 -12.28 -34.80 -6.55
CA GLU A 548 -13.03 -33.98 -7.53
C GLU A 548 -13.82 -32.85 -6.86
N SER A 549 -14.47 -33.12 -5.72
CA SER A 549 -15.22 -32.09 -4.97
C SER A 549 -14.31 -30.99 -4.40
N LEU A 550 -13.12 -31.34 -3.91
CA LEU A 550 -12.11 -30.40 -3.42
C LEU A 550 -11.59 -29.50 -4.54
N ILE A 551 -11.23 -30.09 -5.69
CA ILE A 551 -10.81 -29.33 -6.89
C ILE A 551 -11.92 -28.38 -7.35
N ARG A 552 -13.18 -28.83 -7.41
CA ARG A 552 -14.34 -27.98 -7.76
C ARG A 552 -14.52 -26.82 -6.78
N ARG A 553 -14.34 -27.03 -5.47
CA ARG A 553 -14.43 -25.95 -4.47
C ARG A 553 -13.23 -25.00 -4.55
N ALA A 554 -12.02 -25.49 -4.81
CA ALA A 554 -10.84 -24.66 -5.06
C ALA A 554 -11.02 -23.74 -6.29
N PHE A 555 -11.70 -24.20 -7.35
CA PHE A 555 -12.05 -23.33 -8.49
C PHE A 555 -13.01 -22.20 -8.07
N ALA A 556 -14.03 -22.48 -7.26
CA ALA A 556 -14.92 -21.44 -6.73
C ALA A 556 -14.16 -20.44 -5.83
N LEU A 557 -13.27 -20.92 -4.95
CA LEU A 557 -12.47 -20.08 -4.07
C LEU A 557 -11.48 -19.18 -4.84
N ARG A 558 -10.89 -19.66 -5.94
CA ARG A 558 -10.12 -18.81 -6.87
C ARG A 558 -10.97 -17.66 -7.43
N ASP A 559 -12.20 -17.96 -7.85
CA ASP A 559 -13.11 -16.96 -8.41
C ASP A 559 -13.60 -15.97 -7.34
N GLU A 560 -13.66 -16.41 -6.06
CA GLU A 560 -13.83 -15.58 -4.87
C GLU A 560 -12.53 -14.84 -4.42
N MET A 561 -11.41 -14.99 -5.15
CA MET A 561 -10.05 -14.47 -4.83
C MET A 561 -9.42 -14.97 -3.51
N LYS A 562 -9.94 -16.06 -2.94
CA LYS A 562 -9.46 -16.73 -1.71
C LYS A 562 -8.37 -17.74 -2.04
N TYR A 563 -7.19 -17.25 -2.41
CA TYR A 563 -6.10 -18.10 -2.91
C TYR A 563 -5.51 -19.06 -1.85
N GLU A 564 -5.36 -18.63 -0.58
CA GLU A 564 -4.87 -19.53 0.49
C GLU A 564 -5.83 -20.70 0.75
N GLU A 565 -7.13 -20.44 0.94
CA GLU A 565 -8.15 -21.50 1.11
C GLU A 565 -8.19 -22.45 -0.10
N ALA A 566 -8.02 -21.91 -1.32
CA ALA A 566 -7.97 -22.72 -2.54
C ALA A 566 -6.74 -23.64 -2.58
N LEU A 567 -5.58 -23.17 -2.12
CA LEU A 567 -4.36 -23.99 -2.04
C LEU A 567 -4.51 -25.10 -0.99
N GLU A 568 -5.08 -24.82 0.18
CA GLU A 568 -5.30 -25.84 1.21
C GLU A 568 -6.19 -26.98 0.71
N LEU A 569 -7.28 -26.68 -0.01
CA LEU A 569 -8.13 -27.71 -0.61
C LEU A 569 -7.41 -28.51 -1.70
N LEU A 570 -6.45 -27.91 -2.42
CA LEU A 570 -5.66 -28.58 -3.45
C LEU A 570 -4.55 -29.45 -2.87
N ASP A 571 -3.90 -29.02 -1.79
CA ASP A 571 -2.93 -29.86 -1.06
C ASP A 571 -3.64 -31.02 -0.34
N ASN A 572 -4.85 -30.81 0.20
CA ASN A 572 -5.72 -31.89 0.68
C ASN A 572 -6.13 -32.86 -0.45
N ALA A 573 -6.40 -32.35 -1.66
CA ALA A 573 -6.69 -33.19 -2.83
C ALA A 573 -5.45 -34.00 -3.28
N LEU A 574 -4.26 -33.40 -3.23
CA LEU A 574 -2.98 -34.06 -3.52
C LEU A 574 -2.55 -35.04 -2.41
N PHE A 575 -2.98 -34.85 -1.16
CA PHE A 575 -2.79 -35.81 -0.09
C PHE A 575 -3.63 -37.09 -0.31
N LEU A 576 -4.86 -36.93 -0.81
CA LEU A 576 -5.74 -38.05 -1.14
C LEU A 576 -5.36 -38.76 -2.46
N ASP A 577 -4.88 -38.03 -3.47
CA ASP A 577 -4.32 -38.57 -4.71
C ASP A 577 -3.06 -37.78 -5.16
N PRO A 578 -1.86 -38.22 -4.73
CA PRO A 578 -0.60 -37.58 -5.10
C PRO A 578 -0.26 -37.61 -6.60
N THR A 579 -1.01 -38.38 -7.39
CA THR A 579 -0.79 -38.54 -8.84
C THR A 579 -1.70 -37.65 -9.69
N ASN A 580 -2.59 -36.88 -9.06
CA ASN A 580 -3.55 -36.04 -9.78
C ASN A 580 -2.89 -34.81 -10.42
N PHE A 581 -2.66 -34.89 -11.73
CA PHE A 581 -2.09 -33.80 -12.54
C PHE A 581 -2.91 -32.50 -12.48
N VAL A 582 -4.25 -32.58 -12.43
CA VAL A 582 -5.13 -31.40 -12.44
C VAL A 582 -4.98 -30.62 -11.14
N ALA A 583 -4.99 -31.30 -10.00
CA ALA A 583 -4.80 -30.67 -8.69
C ALA A 583 -3.43 -29.97 -8.62
N LYS A 584 -2.36 -30.64 -9.08
CA LYS A 584 -1.01 -30.08 -9.08
C LYS A 584 -0.87 -28.86 -9.98
N GLY A 585 -1.27 -28.98 -11.26
CA GLY A 585 -1.17 -27.86 -12.20
C GLY A 585 -2.02 -26.66 -11.79
N PHE A 586 -3.16 -26.90 -11.14
CA PHE A 586 -4.01 -25.83 -10.65
C PHE A 586 -3.44 -25.15 -9.38
N ARG A 587 -2.79 -25.91 -8.49
CA ARG A 587 -2.07 -25.37 -7.33
C ARG A 587 -0.92 -24.46 -7.79
N ASP A 588 -0.10 -24.94 -8.73
CA ASP A 588 1.02 -24.17 -9.29
C ASP A 588 0.51 -22.87 -9.97
N MET A 589 -0.61 -22.93 -10.72
CA MET A 589 -1.29 -21.74 -11.29
C MET A 589 -1.79 -20.75 -10.22
N ILE A 590 -2.36 -21.23 -9.11
CA ILE A 590 -2.81 -20.35 -8.02
C ILE A 590 -1.62 -19.68 -7.33
N GLN A 591 -0.52 -20.40 -7.10
CA GLN A 591 0.70 -19.83 -6.53
C GLN A 591 1.26 -18.70 -7.42
N ASP A 592 1.37 -18.92 -8.74
CA ASP A 592 1.77 -17.88 -9.69
C ASP A 592 0.81 -16.66 -9.67
N THR A 593 -0.50 -16.92 -9.58
CA THR A 593 -1.53 -15.86 -9.52
C THR A 593 -1.44 -15.06 -8.23
N GLN A 594 -1.24 -15.71 -7.07
CA GLN A 594 -1.05 -15.08 -5.77
C GLN A 594 0.18 -14.17 -5.79
N VAL A 595 1.30 -14.61 -6.37
CA VAL A 595 2.51 -13.80 -6.56
C VAL A 595 2.24 -12.60 -7.46
N MET A 596 1.51 -12.74 -8.57
CA MET A 596 1.15 -11.59 -9.42
C MET A 596 0.25 -10.57 -8.70
N VAL A 597 -0.74 -11.03 -7.93
CA VAL A 597 -1.63 -10.16 -7.14
C VAL A 597 -0.86 -9.45 -6.03
N GLN A 598 0.02 -10.15 -5.30
CA GLN A 598 0.90 -9.57 -4.29
C GLN A 598 1.87 -8.54 -4.92
N ALA A 599 2.50 -8.87 -6.06
CA ALA A 599 3.36 -7.94 -6.79
C ALA A 599 2.58 -6.69 -7.28
N GLY A 600 1.33 -6.84 -7.70
CA GLY A 600 0.44 -5.73 -8.02
C GLY A 600 0.15 -4.82 -6.83
N LYS A 601 -0.19 -5.41 -5.67
CA LYS A 601 -0.38 -4.69 -4.40
C LYS A 601 0.90 -3.94 -3.98
N LEU A 602 2.05 -4.61 -3.99
CA LEU A 602 3.36 -4.04 -3.64
C LEU A 602 3.78 -2.93 -4.60
N ASN A 603 3.55 -3.08 -5.91
CA ASN A 603 3.83 -2.02 -6.89
C ASN A 603 2.92 -0.80 -6.67
N ARG A 604 1.64 -0.99 -6.35
CA ARG A 604 0.74 0.12 -5.97
C ARG A 604 1.22 0.81 -4.69
N GLN A 605 1.55 0.06 -3.65
CA GLN A 605 2.10 0.61 -2.39
C GLN A 605 3.40 1.38 -2.62
N ARG A 606 4.35 0.81 -3.38
CA ARG A 606 5.60 1.48 -3.77
C ARG A 606 5.33 2.79 -4.52
N ASN A 607 4.45 2.76 -5.52
CA ASN A 607 4.15 3.95 -6.33
C ASN A 607 3.46 5.04 -5.50
N LEU A 608 2.56 4.67 -4.59
CA LEU A 608 1.94 5.62 -3.64
C LEU A 608 2.96 6.20 -2.66
N ALA A 609 3.85 5.37 -2.08
CA ALA A 609 4.90 5.83 -1.17
C ALA A 609 5.91 6.76 -1.89
N ILE A 610 6.27 6.47 -3.13
CA ILE A 610 7.10 7.35 -3.98
C ILE A 610 6.38 8.66 -4.27
N ALA A 611 5.09 8.61 -4.62
CA ALA A 611 4.29 9.82 -4.87
C ALA A 611 4.20 10.70 -3.61
N GLN A 612 3.88 10.11 -2.46
CA GLN A 612 3.88 10.79 -1.15
C GLN A 612 5.25 11.38 -0.82
N SER A 613 6.34 10.64 -1.04
CA SER A 613 7.69 11.16 -0.86
C SER A 613 8.02 12.31 -1.81
N SER A 614 7.52 12.29 -3.04
CA SER A 614 7.71 13.40 -4.00
C SER A 614 6.94 14.66 -3.60
N LEU A 615 5.72 14.51 -3.07
CA LEU A 615 4.93 15.61 -2.51
C LEU A 615 5.64 16.21 -1.29
N MET A 616 6.04 15.38 -0.32
CA MET A 616 6.81 15.84 0.85
C MET A 616 8.13 16.53 0.48
N ASN A 617 8.79 16.11 -0.61
CA ASN A 617 10.00 16.79 -1.08
C ASN A 617 9.67 18.14 -1.71
N ASN A 618 8.62 18.22 -2.54
CA ASN A 618 8.16 19.47 -3.17
C ASN A 618 7.69 20.48 -2.11
N GLU A 619 6.94 20.07 -1.10
CA GLU A 619 6.52 20.89 0.05
C GLU A 619 7.72 21.53 0.76
N ARG A 620 8.83 20.80 0.92
CA ARG A 620 10.07 21.34 1.54
C ARG A 620 10.81 22.35 0.66
N THR A 621 10.53 22.43 -0.64
CA THR A 621 11.10 23.47 -1.52
C THR A 621 10.37 24.81 -1.42
N ILE A 622 9.21 24.85 -0.73
CA ILE A 622 8.45 26.08 -0.52
C ILE A 622 9.23 26.97 0.47
N PRO A 623 9.64 28.20 0.07
CA PRO A 623 10.32 29.12 0.98
C PRO A 623 9.35 29.66 2.03
N ILE A 624 9.64 29.37 3.30
CA ILE A 624 8.94 29.95 4.45
C ILE A 624 9.65 31.24 4.83
N ASN A 625 8.94 32.37 4.72
CA ASN A 625 9.46 33.70 5.06
C ASN A 625 9.06 34.15 6.48
N GLU A 626 8.19 33.40 7.15
CA GLU A 626 7.79 33.66 8.54
C GLU A 626 8.91 33.24 9.50
N LEU A 627 9.08 33.98 10.60
CA LEU A 627 10.11 33.71 11.60
C LEU A 627 9.87 32.37 12.33
N ILE A 628 8.64 32.10 12.76
CA ILE A 628 8.22 30.85 13.42
C ILE A 628 6.86 30.45 12.86
N THR A 629 6.76 29.25 12.31
CA THR A 629 5.50 28.67 11.80
C THR A 629 5.13 27.42 12.62
N TYR A 630 3.85 27.33 13.00
CA TYR A 630 3.28 26.22 13.77
C TYR A 630 2.60 25.20 12.84
N PRO A 631 2.55 23.90 13.21
CA PRO A 631 1.81 22.90 12.45
C PRO A 631 0.29 23.04 12.67
N ALA A 632 -0.52 22.54 11.73
CA ALA A 632 -1.98 22.70 11.78
C ALA A 632 -2.66 21.93 12.94
N ASP A 633 -2.07 20.81 13.37
CA ASP A 633 -2.53 19.93 14.46
C ASP A 633 -2.06 20.39 15.85
N TRP A 634 -1.40 21.56 15.96
CA TRP A 634 -0.76 22.04 17.20
C TRP A 634 -1.62 22.02 18.48
N PRO A 635 -2.89 22.47 18.46
CA PRO A 635 -3.73 22.47 19.66
C PRO A 635 -4.09 21.05 20.12
N GLN A 636 -4.32 20.14 19.18
CA GLN A 636 -4.70 18.75 19.46
C GLN A 636 -3.52 17.97 20.05
N LEU A 637 -2.33 18.09 19.45
CA LEU A 637 -1.09 17.52 20.00
C LEU A 637 -0.80 18.01 21.42
N THR A 638 -1.00 19.31 21.67
CA THR A 638 -0.86 19.92 23.00
C THR A 638 -1.82 19.28 24.00
N GLU A 639 -3.10 19.11 23.64
CA GLU A 639 -4.12 18.55 24.53
C GLU A 639 -3.86 17.08 24.87
N THR A 640 -3.53 16.24 23.87
CA THR A 640 -3.21 14.82 24.08
C THR A 640 -2.01 14.65 25.01
N ARG A 641 -0.95 15.46 24.84
CA ARG A 641 0.25 15.39 25.68
C ARG A 641 0.02 15.82 27.13
N LEU A 642 -0.78 16.87 27.32
CA LEU A 642 -1.17 17.32 28.66
C LEU A 642 -1.96 16.22 29.40
N LYS A 643 -2.87 15.53 28.70
CA LYS A 643 -3.61 14.38 29.26
C LYS A 643 -2.70 13.19 29.58
N GLY A 644 -1.81 12.80 28.65
CA GLY A 644 -0.86 11.71 28.89
C GLY A 644 0.08 11.95 30.08
N LEU A 645 0.45 13.21 30.34
CA LEU A 645 1.22 13.61 31.54
C LEU A 645 0.44 13.47 32.85
N GLU A 646 -0.90 13.51 32.82
CA GLU A 646 -1.77 13.29 33.99
C GLU A 646 -2.11 11.81 34.22
N GLU A 647 -2.06 10.98 33.17
CA GLU A 647 -2.48 9.57 33.18
C GLU A 647 -1.33 8.55 33.38
N SER A 648 -0.06 8.97 33.45
CA SER A 648 1.14 8.09 33.42
C SER A 648 1.39 7.17 34.64
N GLY A 649 0.38 6.99 35.50
CA GLY A 649 0.38 6.03 36.60
C GLY A 649 -0.29 4.71 36.22
N GLU A 650 0.48 3.74 35.73
CA GLU A 650 0.04 2.37 35.46
C GLU A 650 -0.46 1.66 36.74
N GLU A 651 -1.73 1.83 37.07
CA GLU A 651 -2.40 1.09 38.15
C GLU A 651 -2.92 -0.25 37.65
N ALA A 652 -2.75 -1.31 38.46
CA ALA A 652 -3.40 -2.59 38.21
C ALA A 652 -4.91 -2.39 38.07
N GLU A 653 -5.54 -3.03 37.07
CA GLU A 653 -6.88 -2.68 36.61
C GLU A 653 -7.97 -2.75 37.70
N ALA A 654 -7.80 -3.65 38.68
CA ALA A 654 -8.68 -3.76 39.84
C ALA A 654 -8.60 -2.56 40.81
N ASN A 655 -7.42 -1.94 40.93
CA ASN A 655 -7.20 -0.76 41.78
C ASN A 655 -7.62 0.53 41.07
N SER A 656 -7.31 0.69 39.78
CA SER A 656 -7.71 1.87 39.00
C SER A 656 -9.23 2.05 38.93
N ARG A 657 -9.98 0.93 38.86
CA ARG A 657 -11.45 0.91 38.98
C ARG A 657 -11.96 1.45 40.32
N ILE A 658 -11.20 1.31 41.42
CA ILE A 658 -11.54 1.90 42.72
C ILE A 658 -11.15 3.37 42.78
N THR A 659 -9.94 3.73 42.38
CA THR A 659 -9.48 5.12 42.30
C THR A 659 -10.47 5.96 41.47
N ARG A 660 -10.92 5.44 40.33
CA ARG A 660 -11.93 6.08 39.45
C ARG A 660 -13.30 6.25 40.14
N LYS A 661 -13.79 5.23 40.84
CA LYS A 661 -15.05 5.31 41.63
C LYS A 661 -14.96 6.26 42.81
N LEU A 662 -13.78 6.45 43.39
CA LEU A 662 -13.55 7.40 44.47
C LEU A 662 -13.31 8.83 43.94
N ALA A 663 -12.96 9.00 42.67
CA ALA A 663 -12.91 10.30 42.02
C ALA A 663 -14.30 10.87 41.72
N GLU A 664 -15.36 10.05 41.70
CA GLU A 664 -16.74 10.50 41.50
C GLU A 664 -17.16 11.52 42.58
N PRO A 665 -17.74 12.67 42.19
CA PRO A 665 -18.12 13.70 43.15
C PRO A 665 -19.38 13.29 43.92
N ILE A 666 -19.33 13.39 45.24
CA ILE A 666 -20.45 13.08 46.12
C ILE A 666 -20.87 14.32 46.93
N PRO A 667 -22.18 14.56 47.12
CA PRO A 667 -22.65 15.51 48.13
C PRO A 667 -22.44 14.91 49.52
N VAL A 668 -21.89 15.70 50.43
CA VAL A 668 -21.57 15.29 51.80
C VAL A 668 -22.18 16.29 52.77
N GLU A 669 -23.20 15.85 53.49
CA GLU A 669 -23.89 16.62 54.53
C GLU A 669 -24.02 15.73 55.77
N PHE A 670 -22.96 15.66 56.57
CA PHE A 670 -22.95 14.94 57.84
C PHE A 670 -23.14 15.93 58.98
N ASP A 671 -24.33 15.95 59.58
CA ASP A 671 -24.61 16.69 60.82
C ASP A 671 -24.56 15.69 61.98
N ASN A 672 -23.39 15.62 62.63
CA ASN A 672 -23.16 14.80 63.82
C ASN A 672 -23.44 13.28 63.60
N TRP A 673 -22.99 12.73 62.47
CA TRP A 673 -23.19 11.31 62.11
C TRP A 673 -22.15 10.39 62.76
N GLN A 674 -22.55 9.18 63.15
CA GLN A 674 -21.63 8.14 63.60
C GLN A 674 -20.69 7.70 62.46
N PHE A 675 -19.41 7.51 62.76
CA PHE A 675 -18.37 7.12 61.80
C PHE A 675 -18.72 5.83 61.01
N VAL A 676 -19.33 4.83 61.66
CA VAL A 676 -19.88 3.64 60.97
C VAL A 676 -20.88 4.00 59.86
N ASN A 677 -21.77 4.96 60.10
CA ASN A 677 -22.78 5.36 59.12
C ASN A 677 -22.16 6.18 57.99
N THR A 678 -21.17 7.02 58.31
CA THR A 678 -20.38 7.79 57.34
C THR A 678 -19.60 6.88 56.37
N VAL A 679 -18.90 5.85 56.86
CA VAL A 679 -18.21 4.87 56.00
C VAL A 679 -19.20 4.02 55.19
N ASN A 680 -20.36 3.67 55.77
CA ASN A 680 -21.41 2.96 55.05
C ASN A 680 -22.09 3.82 53.96
N PHE A 681 -22.19 5.14 54.15
CA PHE A 681 -22.64 6.06 53.12
C PHE A 681 -21.69 6.03 51.92
N ILE A 682 -20.38 6.24 52.14
CA ILE A 682 -19.38 6.19 51.06
C ILE A 682 -19.43 4.85 50.32
N ARG A 683 -19.50 3.72 51.06
CA ARG A 683 -19.64 2.36 50.49
C ARG A 683 -20.86 2.24 49.56
N ARG A 684 -22.01 2.79 49.96
CA ARG A 684 -23.28 2.71 49.20
C ARG A 684 -23.29 3.64 48.00
N THR A 685 -22.74 4.84 48.13
CA THR A 685 -22.75 5.86 47.07
C THR A 685 -21.73 5.55 45.98
N THR A 686 -20.52 5.11 46.32
CA THR A 686 -19.43 4.81 45.36
C THR A 686 -19.41 3.36 44.85
N GLY A 687 -20.12 2.44 45.53
CA GLY A 687 -20.07 1.02 45.20
C GLY A 687 -18.66 0.40 45.29
N VAL A 688 -17.83 0.91 46.21
CA VAL A 688 -16.47 0.42 46.52
C VAL A 688 -16.53 -0.56 47.69
N ASN A 689 -15.77 -1.67 47.60
CA ASN A 689 -15.61 -2.62 48.68
C ASN A 689 -14.67 -2.07 49.76
N ILE A 690 -15.25 -1.57 50.86
CA ILE A 690 -14.50 -1.05 52.00
C ILE A 690 -14.38 -2.10 53.11
N PHE A 691 -13.17 -2.37 53.57
CA PHE A 691 -12.85 -3.10 54.79
C PHE A 691 -12.38 -2.10 55.86
N VAL A 692 -12.73 -2.35 57.13
CA VAL A 692 -12.39 -1.46 58.25
C VAL A 692 -11.88 -2.31 59.40
N ASN A 693 -10.63 -2.10 59.80
CA ASN A 693 -10.02 -2.83 60.92
C ASN A 693 -10.42 -2.20 62.26
N TRP A 694 -11.65 -2.48 62.69
CA TRP A 694 -12.19 -2.00 63.96
C TRP A 694 -11.31 -2.34 65.17
N THR A 695 -10.61 -3.49 65.14
CA THR A 695 -9.71 -3.87 66.23
C THR A 695 -8.47 -2.96 66.31
N ALA A 696 -7.96 -2.44 65.20
CA ALA A 696 -6.89 -1.43 65.24
C ALA A 696 -7.42 -0.06 65.70
N LEU A 697 -8.60 0.33 65.23
CA LEU A 697 -9.24 1.62 65.55
C LEU A 697 -9.65 1.74 67.02
N GLU A 698 -10.29 0.70 67.56
CA GLU A 698 -10.69 0.62 68.98
C GLU A 698 -9.43 0.66 69.89
N ASN A 699 -8.31 0.08 69.47
CA ASN A 699 -7.02 0.17 70.18
C ASN A 699 -6.36 1.56 70.12
N ALA A 700 -6.69 2.37 69.11
CA ALA A 700 -6.27 3.78 68.99
C ALA A 700 -7.23 4.76 69.69
N GLY A 701 -8.28 4.27 70.34
CA GLY A 701 -9.26 5.08 71.07
C GLY A 701 -10.43 5.60 70.22
N ILE A 702 -10.66 5.02 69.04
CA ILE A 702 -11.74 5.43 68.12
C ILE A 702 -12.86 4.41 68.17
N ASP A 703 -14.02 4.84 68.69
CA ASP A 703 -15.22 4.02 68.75
C ASP A 703 -16.04 4.10 67.45
N ARG A 704 -16.89 3.09 67.25
CA ARG A 704 -17.84 3.01 66.12
C ARG A 704 -18.83 4.18 66.07
N ASP A 705 -19.12 4.73 67.24
CA ASP A 705 -20.07 5.80 67.47
C ASP A 705 -19.43 7.20 67.46
N THR A 706 -18.11 7.32 67.23
CA THR A 706 -17.42 8.62 67.09
C THR A 706 -18.11 9.48 66.04
N LEU A 707 -18.31 10.75 66.36
CA LEU A 707 -19.19 11.66 65.63
C LEU A 707 -18.42 12.46 64.58
N VAL A 708 -19.00 12.60 63.40
CA VAL A 708 -18.44 13.31 62.23
C VAL A 708 -19.40 14.43 61.83
N ASP A 709 -18.89 15.66 61.77
CA ASP A 709 -19.58 16.87 61.32
C ASP A 709 -18.82 17.46 60.13
N LEU A 710 -19.34 17.27 58.92
CA LEU A 710 -18.66 17.66 57.68
C LEU A 710 -19.68 17.99 56.58
N GLN A 711 -19.58 19.21 56.05
CA GLN A 711 -20.42 19.71 54.96
C GLN A 711 -19.55 20.09 53.76
N LEU A 712 -19.69 19.36 52.65
CA LEU A 712 -18.95 19.54 51.41
C LEU A 712 -19.86 19.35 50.20
N ASN A 713 -19.86 20.35 49.30
CA ASN A 713 -20.65 20.32 48.08
C ASN A 713 -19.80 19.85 46.89
N ASN A 714 -20.22 18.77 46.23
CA ASN A 714 -19.68 18.30 44.95
C ASN A 714 -18.15 18.05 44.97
N VAL A 715 -17.69 17.28 45.96
CA VAL A 715 -16.27 16.95 46.18
C VAL A 715 -16.03 15.46 45.87
N PRO A 716 -14.89 15.07 45.24
CA PRO A 716 -14.55 13.66 45.02
C PRO A 716 -14.61 12.84 46.32
N ALA A 717 -15.19 11.64 46.24
CA ALA A 717 -15.37 10.76 47.40
C ALA A 717 -14.05 10.39 48.11
N GLU A 718 -12.93 10.33 47.38
CA GLU A 718 -11.58 10.17 47.97
C GLU A 718 -11.24 11.34 48.89
N LYS A 719 -11.47 12.58 48.45
CA LYS A 719 -11.15 13.78 49.23
C LYS A 719 -12.09 13.94 50.42
N ALA A 720 -13.36 13.57 50.26
CA ALA A 720 -14.29 13.46 51.38
C ALA A 720 -13.82 12.42 52.41
N LEU A 721 -13.42 11.21 51.97
CA LEU A 721 -12.89 10.16 52.85
C LEU A 721 -11.64 10.62 53.60
N GLN A 722 -10.69 11.26 52.92
CA GLN A 722 -9.51 11.84 53.55
C GLN A 722 -9.87 12.84 54.66
N LEU A 723 -10.83 13.75 54.41
CA LEU A 723 -11.25 14.75 55.38
C LEU A 723 -12.00 14.15 56.58
N ILE A 724 -12.82 13.11 56.37
CA ILE A 724 -13.45 12.34 57.45
C ILE A 724 -12.39 11.66 58.31
N LEU A 725 -11.46 10.93 57.70
CA LEU A 725 -10.38 10.25 58.42
C LEU A 725 -9.49 11.25 59.16
N GLN A 726 -9.21 12.42 58.56
CA GLN A 726 -8.47 13.50 59.20
C GLN A 726 -9.23 14.07 60.43
N GLN A 727 -10.54 14.30 60.31
CA GLN A 727 -11.37 14.80 61.42
C GLN A 727 -11.45 13.79 62.58
N VAL A 728 -11.65 12.50 62.28
CA VAL A 728 -11.65 11.43 63.28
C VAL A 728 -10.25 11.22 63.88
N SER A 729 -9.18 11.44 63.10
CA SER A 729 -7.80 11.39 63.61
C SER A 729 -7.43 12.55 64.53
N ALA A 730 -8.16 13.69 64.47
CA ALA A 730 -7.82 14.89 65.23
C ALA A 730 -8.00 14.72 66.75
N GLU A 731 -8.76 13.71 67.20
CA GLU A 731 -8.89 13.32 68.60
C GLU A 731 -7.76 12.38 69.08
N VAL A 732 -6.92 11.86 68.17
CA VAL A 732 -5.90 10.85 68.45
C VAL A 732 -4.48 11.40 68.21
N GLU A 733 -3.77 11.71 69.29
CA GLU A 733 -2.45 12.37 69.24
C GLU A 733 -1.29 11.44 68.81
N PHE A 734 -1.47 10.10 68.80
CA PHE A 734 -0.35 9.13 68.70
C PHE A 734 -0.37 8.14 67.51
N ASP A 735 -1.49 7.92 66.83
CA ASP A 735 -1.58 7.01 65.66
C ASP A 735 -2.76 7.43 64.75
N PRO A 736 -2.52 8.24 63.68
CA PRO A 736 -3.59 8.73 62.82
C PRO A 736 -4.20 7.61 61.95
N LEU A 737 -5.44 7.80 61.49
CA LEU A 737 -6.09 6.87 60.57
C LEU A 737 -5.61 7.12 59.13
N GLY A 738 -5.46 6.04 58.37
CA GLY A 738 -5.20 6.06 56.94
C GLY A 738 -6.14 5.13 56.17
N TYR A 739 -5.92 5.05 54.85
CA TYR A 739 -6.48 3.99 54.01
C TYR A 739 -5.43 3.47 53.02
N SER A 740 -5.56 2.20 52.66
CA SER A 740 -4.81 1.57 51.56
C SER A 740 -5.77 0.88 50.59
N ILE A 741 -5.39 0.75 49.31
CA ILE A 741 -6.16 0.00 48.31
C ILE A 741 -5.34 -1.21 47.89
N ASN A 742 -5.81 -2.40 48.26
CA ASN A 742 -5.15 -3.68 47.99
C ASN A 742 -6.15 -4.61 47.30
N GLU A 743 -5.80 -5.13 46.12
CA GLU A 743 -6.51 -6.21 45.42
C GLU A 743 -8.02 -5.95 45.20
N GLY A 744 -8.40 -4.70 44.88
CA GLY A 744 -9.81 -4.35 44.70
C GLY A 744 -10.60 -4.21 46.01
N ILE A 745 -9.93 -3.97 47.14
CA ILE A 745 -10.52 -3.66 48.45
C ILE A 745 -9.84 -2.41 49.02
N LEU A 746 -10.62 -1.46 49.54
CA LEU A 746 -10.13 -0.31 50.29
C LEU A 746 -10.13 -0.65 51.79
N THR A 747 -8.97 -0.69 52.43
CA THR A 747 -8.80 -0.98 53.86
C THR A 747 -8.60 0.31 54.63
N ILE A 748 -9.41 0.54 55.67
CA ILE A 748 -9.24 1.62 56.66
C ILE A 748 -8.68 1.02 57.95
N SER A 749 -7.56 1.56 58.43
CA SER A 749 -6.91 1.17 59.70
C SER A 749 -6.06 2.34 60.23
N THR A 750 -5.30 2.14 61.30
CA THR A 750 -4.30 3.12 61.76
C THR A 750 -3.05 3.08 60.87
N GLU A 751 -2.34 4.20 60.71
CA GLU A 751 -1.18 4.27 59.80
C GLU A 751 -0.10 3.26 60.23
N ARG A 752 0.12 3.07 61.54
CA ARG A 752 1.04 2.03 62.08
C ARG A 752 0.63 0.60 61.73
N ASP A 753 -0.66 0.33 61.51
CA ASP A 753 -1.16 -0.98 61.08
C ASP A 753 -1.03 -1.15 59.56
N LEU A 754 -1.35 -0.10 58.79
CA LEU A 754 -1.16 -0.06 57.33
C LEU A 754 0.33 -0.18 56.93
N GLN A 755 1.25 0.36 57.73
CA GLN A 755 2.70 0.22 57.54
C GLN A 755 3.21 -1.22 57.69
N LYS A 756 2.49 -2.12 58.38
CA LYS A 756 2.90 -3.54 58.50
C LYS A 756 2.70 -4.32 57.22
N GLU A 757 1.76 -3.90 56.35
CA GLU A 757 1.48 -4.53 55.06
C GLU A 757 2.58 -4.20 54.03
N THR A 758 3.83 -4.58 54.33
CA THR A 758 4.95 -4.40 53.40
C THR A 758 4.88 -5.44 52.28
N LYS A 759 5.11 -4.99 51.04
CA LYS A 759 5.25 -5.86 49.86
C LYS A 759 6.69 -5.80 49.39
N ILE A 760 7.14 -6.85 48.68
CA ILE A 760 8.42 -6.85 47.97
C ILE A 760 8.10 -6.72 46.49
N ARG A 761 8.68 -5.73 45.82
CA ARG A 761 8.60 -5.55 44.36
C ARG A 761 10.00 -5.36 43.79
N THR A 762 10.24 -5.98 42.64
CA THR A 762 11.45 -5.78 41.85
C THR A 762 11.15 -4.79 40.74
N TYR A 763 11.95 -3.73 40.65
CA TYR A 763 11.89 -2.75 39.56
C TYR A 763 13.16 -2.90 38.72
N ASP A 764 13.04 -3.15 37.41
CA ASP A 764 14.19 -3.08 36.52
C ASP A 764 14.54 -1.61 36.24
N ILE A 765 15.80 -1.22 36.38
CA ILE A 765 16.29 0.13 36.09
C ILE A 765 17.39 0.12 35.02
N ARG A 766 17.63 -1.00 34.33
CA ARG A 766 18.72 -1.12 33.34
C ARG A 766 18.60 -0.13 32.18
N ASP A 767 17.38 0.23 31.81
CA ASP A 767 17.02 1.32 30.91
C ASP A 767 17.55 2.68 31.41
N LEU A 768 17.38 2.97 32.70
CA LEU A 768 17.92 4.15 33.38
C LEU A 768 19.44 4.09 33.64
N LEU A 769 20.08 2.95 33.41
CA LEU A 769 21.54 2.79 33.50
C LEU A 769 22.26 2.90 32.14
N VAL A 770 21.52 2.93 31.03
CA VAL A 770 22.12 3.25 29.73
C VAL A 770 22.51 4.73 29.72
N GLN A 771 23.81 4.97 29.56
CA GLN A 771 24.34 6.30 29.29
C GLN A 771 24.36 6.53 27.80
N VAL A 772 23.85 7.69 27.40
CA VAL A 772 23.89 8.15 26.02
C VAL A 772 25.19 8.94 25.85
N PRO A 773 26.12 8.52 24.97
CA PRO A 773 27.36 9.24 24.75
C PRO A 773 27.09 10.58 24.06
N ASN A 774 27.79 11.63 24.52
CA ASN A 774 27.83 12.92 23.84
C ASN A 774 28.92 12.92 22.77
N PHE A 775 28.57 13.33 21.56
CA PHE A 775 29.51 13.45 20.45
C PHE A 775 29.86 14.92 20.24
N SER A 776 30.85 15.41 20.99
CA SER A 776 31.33 16.81 20.94
C SER A 776 32.44 17.04 19.90
N ASN A 777 32.97 15.97 19.31
CA ASN A 777 34.05 15.97 18.32
C ASN A 777 33.53 16.13 16.87
N ALA A 778 32.73 17.16 16.61
CA ALA A 778 32.24 17.45 15.27
C ALA A 778 33.38 17.92 14.33
N PRO A 779 33.49 17.41 13.08
CA PRO A 779 34.57 17.77 12.17
C PRO A 779 34.37 19.15 11.52
N SER A 780 35.43 19.95 11.45
CA SER A 780 35.46 21.26 10.79
C SER A 780 35.50 21.18 9.25
N PHE A 781 34.95 22.21 8.59
CA PHE A 781 35.16 22.48 7.17
C PHE A 781 36.07 23.69 6.96
N ASP A 782 37.35 23.59 7.31
CA ASP A 782 38.36 24.60 6.97
C ASP A 782 39.15 24.19 5.71
N LEU A 783 39.49 25.16 4.87
CA LEU A 783 40.42 24.99 3.75
C LEU A 783 41.87 24.97 4.23
N ASN A 784 42.17 25.59 5.36
CA ASN A 784 43.50 25.59 5.94
C ASN A 784 43.89 24.19 6.46
N ASP A 785 42.92 23.39 6.93
CA ASP A 785 43.10 21.97 7.23
C ASP A 785 43.43 21.15 5.96
N ALA A 786 42.79 21.47 4.83
CA ALA A 786 43.07 20.83 3.55
C ALA A 786 44.46 21.20 2.97
N LEU A 787 44.90 22.46 3.14
CA LEU A 787 46.16 22.99 2.58
C LEU A 787 47.38 22.79 3.50
N SER A 788 47.20 22.71 4.82
CA SER A 788 48.30 22.35 5.73
C SER A 788 48.81 20.91 5.48
N ASN A 789 47.93 20.03 5.01
CA ASN A 789 48.21 18.64 4.68
C ASN A 789 49.17 18.44 3.48
N THR A 790 49.46 19.49 2.68
CA THR A 790 50.49 19.44 1.62
C THR A 790 51.89 19.88 2.09
N SER A 791 52.08 20.25 3.35
CA SER A 791 53.36 20.80 3.84
C SER A 791 54.34 19.78 4.42
N SER A 792 53.95 18.51 4.61
CA SER A 792 54.80 17.44 5.18
C SER A 792 55.37 16.49 4.11
N GLY A 793 56.34 16.98 3.35
CA GLY A 793 57.20 16.14 2.52
C GLY A 793 58.07 15.18 3.35
N GLY A 794 57.52 14.06 3.80
CA GLY A 794 58.29 12.96 4.40
C GLY A 794 57.58 12.16 5.50
N SER A 795 57.74 10.83 5.44
CA SER A 795 57.42 9.85 6.49
C SER A 795 55.93 9.54 6.76
N GLY A 796 55.37 8.71 5.89
CA GLY A 796 54.44 7.60 6.20
C GLY A 796 53.50 7.68 7.41
N GLY A 797 52.19 7.74 7.11
CA GLY A 797 51.22 6.94 7.85
C GLY A 797 50.39 7.61 8.94
N SER A 798 49.86 8.81 8.71
CA SER A 798 48.52 9.15 9.24
C SER A 798 47.86 10.21 8.38
N SER A 799 46.89 9.81 7.55
CA SER A 799 46.01 10.74 6.85
C SER A 799 44.88 11.14 7.80
N ASN A 800 44.93 12.38 8.33
CA ASN A 800 43.83 12.95 9.12
C ASN A 800 42.66 13.35 8.21
N SER A 801 42.05 12.33 7.57
CA SER A 801 40.85 12.47 6.74
C SER A 801 39.63 12.62 7.65
N LEU A 802 38.56 13.28 7.18
CA LEU A 802 37.28 13.39 7.90
C LEU A 802 36.60 12.04 8.23
N PHE A 803 37.14 10.95 7.69
CA PHE A 803 36.70 9.56 7.93
C PHE A 803 37.84 8.67 8.47
N GLY A 804 38.93 9.28 8.95
CA GLY A 804 40.03 8.59 9.63
C GLY A 804 39.63 8.22 11.04
N SER A 805 39.98 7.00 11.46
CA SER A 805 39.70 6.51 12.82
C SER A 805 40.51 7.30 13.85
N ASP A 806 39.84 8.17 14.61
CA ASP A 806 40.42 8.78 15.80
C ASP A 806 40.51 7.72 16.90
N SER A 807 41.62 6.97 16.87
CA SER A 807 41.91 5.92 17.84
C SER A 807 42.76 6.50 18.97
N ASN A 808 42.17 6.56 20.16
CA ASN A 808 42.80 6.85 21.46
C ASN A 808 43.02 8.33 21.81
N ASN A 809 41.96 9.14 21.83
CA ASN A 809 41.88 10.24 22.79
C ASN A 809 40.47 10.55 23.31
N ASP A 810 39.67 9.49 23.56
CA ASP A 810 38.53 9.57 24.47
C ASP A 810 39.06 9.78 25.91
N GLU A 811 39.42 11.01 26.25
CA GLU A 811 39.45 11.43 27.64
C GLU A 811 38.03 11.28 28.19
N ASN A 812 37.85 10.30 29.10
CA ASN A 812 36.55 9.89 29.62
C ASN A 812 35.99 10.90 30.64
N GLU A 813 35.98 12.19 30.28
CA GLU A 813 35.45 13.29 31.07
C GLU A 813 33.91 13.27 31.04
N GLY A 814 33.31 12.61 32.04
CA GLY A 814 31.87 12.71 32.32
C GLY A 814 31.14 11.38 32.44
N GLN A 815 31.78 10.25 32.17
CA GLN A 815 31.20 8.95 32.47
C GLN A 815 31.15 8.74 33.98
N LEU A 816 29.97 9.02 34.56
CA LEU A 816 29.63 8.51 35.89
C LEU A 816 29.80 6.99 35.86
N ASP A 817 30.43 6.38 36.86
CA ASP A 817 30.40 4.92 36.96
C ASP A 817 28.94 4.44 37.01
N ARG A 818 28.67 3.27 36.44
CA ARG A 818 27.34 2.67 36.43
C ARG A 818 26.82 2.54 37.87
N GLU A 819 27.72 2.18 38.77
CA GLU A 819 27.56 2.08 40.21
C GLU A 819 27.18 3.44 40.83
N ALA A 820 27.83 4.54 40.44
CA ALA A 820 27.48 5.89 40.89
C ALA A 820 26.09 6.34 40.39
N THR A 821 25.68 5.91 39.20
CA THR A 821 24.32 6.15 38.68
C THR A 821 23.27 5.36 39.47
N ILE A 822 23.57 4.11 39.84
CA ILE A 822 22.73 3.30 40.73
C ILE A 822 22.59 3.98 42.10
N GLU A 823 23.69 4.39 42.72
CA GLU A 823 23.68 5.08 44.02
C GLU A 823 22.86 6.39 43.96
N MET A 824 22.99 7.17 42.88
CA MET A 824 22.20 8.38 42.68
C MET A 824 20.69 8.08 42.62
N ILE A 825 20.28 7.06 41.87
CA ILE A 825 18.86 6.65 41.80
C ILE A 825 18.37 6.11 43.16
N MET A 826 19.19 5.34 43.87
CA MET A 826 18.85 4.82 45.20
C MET A 826 18.68 5.94 46.23
N ASN A 827 19.60 6.91 46.26
CA ASN A 827 19.52 8.07 47.15
C ASN A 827 18.31 8.94 46.80
N LEU A 828 18.05 9.20 45.51
CA LEU A 828 16.86 9.94 45.07
C LEU A 828 15.56 9.26 45.54
N ILE A 829 15.47 7.92 45.50
CA ILE A 829 14.31 7.19 46.04
C ILE A 829 14.18 7.37 47.55
N MET A 830 15.28 7.21 48.32
CA MET A 830 15.26 7.34 49.78
C MET A 830 14.95 8.78 50.25
N ASP A 831 15.39 9.79 49.52
CA ASP A 831 15.18 11.21 49.85
C ASP A 831 13.76 11.72 49.47
N THR A 832 13.08 11.08 48.51
CA THR A 832 11.80 11.60 47.94
C THR A 832 10.56 10.79 48.27
N VAL A 833 10.69 9.53 48.70
CA VAL A 833 9.58 8.61 48.97
C VAL A 833 9.47 8.33 50.46
N GLY A 834 8.24 8.28 50.99
CA GLY A 834 7.99 7.93 52.40
C GLY A 834 8.50 8.98 53.40
N GLN A 835 8.74 8.55 54.64
CA GLN A 835 9.39 9.39 55.67
C GLN A 835 10.87 9.02 55.82
N PHE A 836 11.73 9.98 56.14
CA PHE A 836 13.19 9.77 56.19
C PHE A 836 13.62 8.64 57.15
N ASP A 837 12.95 8.49 58.29
CA ASP A 837 13.21 7.41 59.27
C ASP A 837 12.68 6.02 58.86
N GLU A 838 11.95 5.89 57.73
CA GLU A 838 11.40 4.59 57.28
C GLU A 838 12.41 3.72 56.53
N TRP A 839 13.51 4.30 56.02
CA TRP A 839 14.48 3.64 55.14
C TRP A 839 15.72 3.13 55.87
N ASP A 840 15.96 1.82 55.77
CA ASP A 840 17.26 1.22 56.15
C ASP A 840 17.85 0.44 54.97
N VAL A 841 19.09 0.79 54.63
CA VAL A 841 19.89 0.25 53.53
C VAL A 841 20.16 -1.27 53.69
N ASN A 842 20.06 -1.82 54.91
CA ASN A 842 20.37 -3.23 55.19
C ASN A 842 19.24 -4.05 55.82
N GLY A 843 17.98 -3.68 55.57
CA GLY A 843 16.82 -4.54 55.87
C GLY A 843 15.95 -4.09 57.04
N GLY A 844 15.48 -2.84 56.97
CA GLY A 844 14.59 -2.24 57.97
C GLY A 844 13.26 -2.99 58.15
N GLU A 845 12.64 -2.74 59.31
CA GLU A 845 11.35 -3.34 59.67
C GLU A 845 10.24 -2.95 58.68
N VAL A 846 10.24 -1.70 58.21
CA VAL A 846 9.25 -1.15 57.26
C VAL A 846 9.79 -1.09 55.83
N SER A 847 10.78 -0.22 55.53
CA SER A 847 11.34 -0.09 54.16
C SER A 847 12.81 -0.55 54.06
N SER A 848 13.14 -1.21 52.95
CA SER A 848 14.52 -1.53 52.59
C SER A 848 14.71 -1.59 51.07
N LEU A 849 15.84 -1.05 50.60
CA LEU A 849 16.19 -0.92 49.19
C LEU A 849 17.50 -1.67 48.92
N ARG A 850 17.53 -2.54 47.90
CA ARG A 850 18.75 -3.25 47.50
C ARG A 850 18.85 -3.41 45.99
N GLU A 851 20.02 -3.16 45.43
CA GLU A 851 20.32 -3.44 44.03
C GLU A 851 20.77 -4.90 43.82
N LEU A 852 20.43 -5.46 42.65
CA LEU A 852 20.98 -6.70 42.10
C LEU A 852 20.99 -6.66 40.56
N ASN A 853 22.16 -6.49 39.94
CA ASN A 853 22.36 -6.56 38.48
C ASN A 853 21.46 -5.59 37.67
N GLY A 854 21.31 -4.35 38.10
CA GLY A 854 20.45 -3.33 37.52
C GLY A 854 18.96 -3.47 37.87
N GLN A 855 18.61 -4.28 38.87
CA GLN A 855 17.25 -4.39 39.40
C GLN A 855 17.22 -3.89 40.85
N LEU A 856 16.28 -3.01 41.17
CA LEU A 856 16.02 -2.56 42.53
C LEU A 856 14.97 -3.48 43.18
N ILE A 857 15.40 -4.27 44.16
CA ILE A 857 14.53 -5.05 45.02
C ILE A 857 14.13 -4.15 46.19
N VAL A 858 12.88 -3.70 46.18
CA VAL A 858 12.30 -2.83 47.20
C VAL A 858 11.35 -3.62 48.06
N LYS A 859 11.53 -3.56 49.39
CA LYS A 859 10.49 -3.88 50.36
C LYS A 859 9.95 -2.56 50.91
N SER A 860 8.65 -2.28 50.78
CA SER A 860 8.02 -1.10 51.40
C SER A 860 6.49 -1.20 51.43
N THR A 861 5.80 -0.15 51.86
CA THR A 861 4.33 -0.07 51.88
C THR A 861 3.77 0.08 50.45
N PRO A 862 2.49 -0.28 50.19
CA PRO A 862 1.85 -0.07 48.88
C PRO A 862 1.84 1.40 48.43
N ARG A 863 1.75 2.33 49.40
CA ARG A 863 1.83 3.77 49.19
C ARG A 863 3.20 4.20 48.66
N ASN A 864 4.28 3.77 49.33
CA ASN A 864 5.64 4.05 48.90
C ASN A 864 5.94 3.40 47.55
N HIS A 865 5.45 2.18 47.31
CA HIS A 865 5.53 1.53 46.00
C HIS A 865 4.84 2.30 44.86
N LYS A 866 3.72 3.01 45.12
CA LYS A 866 3.08 3.91 44.14
C LYS A 866 3.95 5.12 43.85
N GLN A 867 4.57 5.72 44.87
CA GLN A 867 5.47 6.86 44.70
C GLN A 867 6.75 6.48 43.93
N ILE A 868 7.38 5.33 44.25
CA ILE A 868 8.56 4.81 43.52
C ILE A 868 8.21 4.53 42.06
N MET A 869 7.05 3.93 41.80
CA MET A 869 6.58 3.65 40.45
C MET A 869 6.37 4.94 39.66
N GLY A 870 5.75 5.97 40.26
CA GLY A 870 5.60 7.30 39.65
C GLY A 870 6.94 7.97 39.36
N LEU A 871 7.87 7.97 40.32
CA LEU A 871 9.21 8.54 40.16
C LEU A 871 10.00 7.82 39.05
N LEU A 872 10.05 6.48 39.07
CA LEU A 872 10.74 5.70 38.04
C LEU A 872 10.07 5.86 36.67
N SER A 873 8.74 5.95 36.62
CA SER A 873 7.99 6.27 35.39
C SER A 873 8.43 7.63 34.84
N GLN A 874 8.42 8.70 35.65
CA GLN A 874 8.88 10.05 35.25
C GLN A 874 10.35 10.08 34.78
N LEU A 875 11.24 9.34 35.44
CA LEU A 875 12.64 9.24 35.05
C LEU A 875 12.82 8.52 33.69
N ARG A 876 12.07 7.43 33.45
CA ARG A 876 12.04 6.74 32.16
C ARG A 876 11.43 7.62 31.08
N GLU A 877 10.30 8.24 31.40
CA GLU A 877 9.54 9.12 30.54
C GLU A 877 10.37 10.32 30.06
N THR A 878 11.32 10.81 30.87
CA THR A 878 12.27 11.87 30.51
C THR A 878 13.37 11.38 29.55
N ARG A 879 13.79 10.11 29.66
CA ARG A 879 14.87 9.50 28.85
C ARG A 879 14.39 8.77 27.59
N ALA A 880 13.14 8.34 27.55
CA ALA A 880 12.52 7.65 26.41
C ALA A 880 12.17 8.59 25.25
N VAL A 881 12.34 9.92 25.43
CA VAL A 881 12.05 10.90 24.39
C VAL A 881 13.28 11.17 23.52
N GLN A 882 13.09 11.07 22.22
CA GLN A 882 14.08 11.44 21.21
C GLN A 882 13.65 12.72 20.49
N ILE A 883 14.62 13.42 19.93
CA ILE A 883 14.42 14.62 19.13
C ILE A 883 14.95 14.31 17.73
N ASN A 884 14.09 14.35 16.71
CA ASN A 884 14.54 14.44 15.33
C ASN A 884 14.68 15.92 14.95
N VAL A 885 15.85 16.34 14.50
CA VAL A 885 16.08 17.69 13.99
C VAL A 885 16.35 17.61 12.50
N GLU A 886 15.60 18.41 11.74
CA GLU A 886 15.84 18.69 10.32
C GLU A 886 16.29 20.14 10.19
N SER A 887 17.53 20.36 9.74
CA SER A 887 17.97 21.66 9.21
C SER A 887 17.74 21.68 7.71
N ARG A 888 17.34 22.82 7.13
CA ARG A 888 17.14 23.00 5.69
C ARG A 888 17.88 24.24 5.21
N PHE A 889 18.82 24.03 4.30
CA PHE A 889 19.45 25.08 3.50
C PHE A 889 18.68 25.16 2.18
N LEU A 890 17.87 26.22 2.00
CA LEU A 890 17.14 26.49 0.77
C LEU A 890 17.81 27.66 0.05
N VAL A 891 18.48 27.39 -1.06
CA VAL A 891 19.02 28.41 -1.97
C VAL A 891 18.08 28.57 -3.14
N VAL A 892 17.60 29.79 -3.37
CA VAL A 892 16.79 30.21 -4.52
C VAL A 892 17.62 31.20 -5.32
N ASP A 893 18.06 30.77 -6.51
CA ASP A 893 18.76 31.63 -7.47
C ASP A 893 17.76 32.04 -8.58
N GLN A 894 17.78 33.31 -8.95
CA GLN A 894 17.03 33.88 -10.08
C GLN A 894 17.98 34.77 -10.88
N ASN A 895 18.32 34.34 -12.09
CA ASN A 895 19.19 35.04 -13.00
C ASN A 895 18.38 35.54 -14.19
N PHE A 896 18.43 36.84 -14.46
CA PHE A 896 17.81 37.48 -15.62
C PHE A 896 18.90 38.19 -16.43
N LEU A 897 18.95 37.92 -17.73
CA LEU A 897 19.85 38.57 -18.66
C LEU A 897 19.04 39.13 -19.83
N GLU A 898 19.25 40.40 -20.13
CA GLU A 898 18.83 41.06 -21.36
C GLU A 898 20.06 41.69 -22.02
N ASP A 899 20.35 41.32 -23.26
CA ASP A 899 21.46 41.85 -24.06
C ASP A 899 20.90 42.29 -25.41
N VAL A 900 20.81 43.61 -25.62
CA VAL A 900 20.18 44.22 -26.80
C VAL A 900 21.08 45.32 -27.35
N GLY A 901 21.61 45.12 -28.55
CA GLY A 901 22.52 46.07 -29.18
C GLY A 901 22.67 45.92 -30.67
N VAL A 902 23.27 46.94 -31.28
CA VAL A 902 23.58 47.02 -32.70
C VAL A 902 25.05 47.39 -32.84
N ASP A 903 25.82 46.50 -33.45
CA ASP A 903 27.24 46.70 -33.77
C ASP A 903 27.35 47.17 -35.22
N LEU A 904 28.03 48.30 -35.42
CA LEU A 904 28.24 48.92 -36.72
C LEU A 904 29.75 49.11 -36.94
N ASP A 905 30.31 48.40 -37.92
CA ASP A 905 31.69 48.57 -38.39
C ASP A 905 31.67 49.26 -39.76
N LEU A 906 32.39 50.37 -39.87
CA LEU A 906 32.50 51.18 -41.09
C LEU A 906 33.96 51.27 -41.52
N LYS A 907 34.27 50.72 -42.70
CA LYS A 907 35.61 50.80 -43.31
C LYS A 907 35.56 51.67 -44.56
N LEU A 908 36.31 52.77 -44.53
CA LEU A 908 36.46 53.72 -45.64
C LEU A 908 37.83 53.49 -46.28
N ASN A 909 37.86 52.85 -47.46
CA ASN A 909 39.10 52.31 -48.00
C ASN A 909 39.87 53.28 -48.93
N ASN A 910 39.24 54.29 -49.54
CA ASN A 910 39.92 55.22 -50.45
C ASN A 910 39.40 56.67 -50.43
N LEU A 911 39.45 57.33 -49.27
CA LEU A 911 39.29 58.79 -49.16
C LEU A 911 40.40 59.53 -49.94
N GLY A 912 40.11 59.84 -51.21
CA GLY A 912 41.09 60.33 -52.19
C GLY A 912 41.87 61.57 -51.73
N GLY A 913 43.10 61.35 -51.28
CA GLY A 913 44.03 62.43 -50.91
C GLY A 913 44.89 62.13 -49.69
N GLY A 914 45.82 61.16 -49.77
CA GLY A 914 46.91 60.98 -48.80
C GLY A 914 46.54 60.42 -47.43
N PHE A 915 45.26 60.39 -47.05
CA PHE A 915 44.77 59.68 -45.87
C PHE A 915 44.77 58.17 -46.13
N GLY A 916 45.21 57.39 -45.14
CA GLY A 916 45.06 55.92 -45.17
C GLY A 916 43.61 55.50 -44.92
N PRO A 917 43.30 54.19 -45.02
CA PRO A 917 41.96 53.69 -44.70
C PRO A 917 41.57 54.07 -43.26
N ILE A 918 40.34 54.56 -43.09
CA ILE A 918 39.78 54.91 -41.78
C ILE A 918 38.76 53.84 -41.44
N ALA A 919 39.02 53.10 -40.35
CA ALA A 919 38.07 52.16 -39.77
C ALA A 919 37.42 52.79 -38.53
N LEU A 920 36.09 52.71 -38.46
CA LEU A 920 35.28 53.08 -37.30
C LEU A 920 34.52 51.83 -36.86
N GLY A 921 35.17 51.00 -36.04
CA GLY A 921 34.56 49.84 -35.42
C GLY A 921 33.89 50.21 -34.09
N GLN A 922 32.67 49.73 -33.89
CA GLN A 922 31.99 49.73 -32.60
C GLN A 922 32.11 48.34 -31.97
N ASP A 923 33.05 48.16 -31.05
CA ASP A 923 33.17 46.91 -30.29
C ASP A 923 32.01 46.76 -29.30
N SER A 924 31.28 45.63 -29.39
CA SER A 924 30.24 45.26 -28.42
C SER A 924 30.86 44.95 -27.05
N MET A 925 30.61 45.79 -26.04
CA MET A 925 30.95 45.44 -24.66
C MET A 925 29.78 44.66 -24.01
N SER A 926 29.61 43.40 -24.43
CA SER A 926 28.68 42.46 -23.77
C SER A 926 29.30 41.99 -22.44
N ILE A 927 28.47 41.79 -21.41
CA ILE A 927 28.89 41.27 -20.09
C ILE A 927 29.58 39.89 -20.22
N ALA A 928 29.37 39.16 -21.33
CA ALA A 928 30.02 37.90 -21.64
C ALA A 928 31.46 38.01 -22.20
N GLN A 929 32.00 39.20 -22.46
CA GLN A 929 33.28 39.37 -23.17
C GLN A 929 34.20 40.40 -22.49
N GLY A 930 35.42 39.98 -22.15
CA GLY A 930 36.42 40.85 -21.51
C GLY A 930 36.89 41.98 -22.43
N ALA A 931 36.99 43.20 -21.89
CA ALA A 931 37.28 44.40 -22.67
C ALA A 931 38.72 44.43 -23.24
N THR A 932 38.83 44.69 -24.55
CA THR A 932 40.10 44.99 -25.24
C THR A 932 40.02 46.29 -26.03
N THR A 933 39.92 47.42 -25.33
CA THR A 933 40.02 48.74 -25.98
C THR A 933 41.45 49.01 -26.46
N SER A 934 41.73 48.73 -27.73
CA SER A 934 43.02 48.97 -28.38
C SER A 934 42.93 50.12 -29.38
N LEU A 935 43.50 51.28 -29.02
CA LEU A 935 43.78 52.37 -29.96
C LEU A 935 45.27 52.33 -30.36
N THR A 936 45.62 51.52 -31.36
CA THR A 936 46.96 51.52 -31.95
C THR A 936 46.99 52.29 -33.27
N PRO A 937 47.93 53.23 -33.46
CA PRO A 937 48.17 53.83 -34.78
C PRO A 937 48.73 52.79 -35.74
N PHE A 938 48.23 52.79 -36.98
CA PHE A 938 48.64 51.84 -38.02
C PHE A 938 50.08 52.14 -38.50
N ASP A 939 51.08 51.45 -37.94
CA ASP A 939 52.46 51.48 -38.45
C ASP A 939 52.54 50.71 -39.79
N ARG A 940 53.03 51.36 -40.84
CA ARG A 940 53.08 50.82 -42.21
C ARG A 940 54.24 49.87 -42.48
N SER A 941 55.03 49.48 -41.47
CA SER A 941 56.32 48.82 -41.70
C SER A 941 56.35 47.28 -41.69
N ASN A 942 55.40 46.56 -41.06
CA ASN A 942 55.59 45.10 -40.89
C ASN A 942 54.32 44.23 -40.72
N ALA A 943 53.41 44.24 -41.70
CA ALA A 943 52.30 43.28 -41.79
C ALA A 943 52.18 42.65 -43.19
N LYS A 944 52.94 41.57 -43.42
CA LYS A 944 52.66 40.56 -44.45
C LYS A 944 52.32 39.25 -43.75
N GLY A 945 51.10 38.76 -43.94
CA GLY A 945 50.53 37.66 -43.17
C GLY A 945 49.85 38.19 -41.89
N ASP A 946 48.64 37.77 -41.53
CA ASP A 946 47.71 36.90 -42.26
C ASP A 946 46.28 37.32 -41.90
N PHE A 947 45.39 37.44 -42.89
CA PHE A 947 44.00 37.87 -42.67
C PHE A 947 43.10 36.99 -43.54
N ASP A 948 42.77 35.81 -43.01
CA ASP A 948 42.13 34.73 -43.75
C ASP A 948 40.65 35.06 -44.03
N TRP A 949 40.38 35.33 -45.31
CA TRP A 949 39.03 35.53 -45.81
C TRP A 949 38.41 34.19 -46.17
N LEU A 950 37.21 33.91 -45.65
CA LEU A 950 36.32 32.78 -45.91
C LEU A 950 36.57 32.06 -47.26
N SER A 951 37.50 31.12 -47.24
CA SER A 951 37.71 30.11 -48.27
C SER A 951 36.78 28.92 -48.01
N PRO A 952 36.07 28.36 -49.01
CA PRO A 952 35.16 27.22 -48.79
C PRO A 952 35.85 25.89 -48.42
N ASN A 953 37.16 25.89 -48.11
CA ASN A 953 38.01 24.71 -48.25
C ASN A 953 38.97 24.46 -47.06
N SER A 954 38.62 24.96 -45.87
CA SER A 954 39.37 24.77 -44.61
C SER A 954 38.47 24.31 -43.45
N PHE A 955 37.82 23.16 -43.62
CA PHE A 955 37.25 22.40 -42.49
C PHE A 955 38.42 21.84 -41.66
N ASN A 956 38.81 22.50 -40.57
CA ASN A 956 39.84 22.04 -39.65
C ASN A 956 39.21 21.37 -38.41
N PRO A 957 39.16 20.03 -38.30
CA PRO A 957 38.53 19.34 -37.20
C PRO A 957 39.48 19.29 -35.99
N GLY A 958 39.50 20.36 -35.18
CA GLY A 958 40.40 20.44 -34.02
C GLY A 958 40.00 21.45 -32.94
N GLU A 959 39.47 22.61 -33.33
CA GLU A 959 38.98 23.61 -32.38
C GLU A 959 37.45 23.52 -32.28
N GLY A 960 36.97 23.16 -31.08
CA GLY A 960 35.55 22.93 -30.82
C GLY A 960 34.75 24.23 -30.79
N LEU A 961 33.44 24.13 -31.02
CA LEU A 961 32.50 25.25 -30.89
C LEU A 961 32.63 25.93 -29.52
N THR A 962 33.33 27.06 -29.47
CA THR A 962 33.20 28.01 -28.38
C THR A 962 31.80 28.61 -28.45
N ARG A 963 31.06 28.49 -27.35
CA ARG A 963 29.63 28.80 -27.23
C ARG A 963 29.34 30.27 -27.56
N THR A 964 29.03 30.59 -28.82
CA THR A 964 28.29 31.80 -29.14
C THR A 964 26.80 31.52 -28.94
N LEU A 965 26.13 32.46 -28.26
CA LEU A 965 24.76 32.33 -27.79
C LEU A 965 23.75 32.33 -28.96
N ARG A 966 22.47 32.07 -28.66
CA ARG A 966 21.39 32.06 -29.66
C ARG A 966 20.99 33.48 -30.12
N SER A 967 21.94 34.23 -30.69
CA SER A 967 21.69 35.52 -31.32
C SER A 967 21.22 35.35 -32.76
N MET A 968 20.28 36.19 -33.19
CA MET A 968 19.83 36.28 -34.58
C MET A 968 20.69 37.30 -35.34
N ASP A 969 21.68 36.80 -36.08
CA ASP A 969 22.63 37.60 -36.87
C ASP A 969 22.04 38.03 -38.24
N PHE A 970 22.29 39.28 -38.63
CA PHE A 970 21.81 39.91 -39.88
C PHE A 970 22.89 40.80 -40.53
N GLY A 971 23.99 40.19 -40.99
CA GLY A 971 25.01 40.88 -41.79
C GLY A 971 24.51 41.37 -43.16
N ILE A 972 24.67 42.67 -43.44
CA ILE A 972 24.52 43.25 -44.78
C ILE A 972 25.85 43.91 -45.17
N SER A 973 26.53 43.37 -46.18
CA SER A 973 27.77 43.93 -46.73
C SER A 973 27.54 44.48 -48.14
N TYR A 974 27.96 45.72 -48.37
CA TYR A 974 28.02 46.36 -49.69
C TYR A 974 29.48 46.52 -50.12
N ILE A 975 29.79 46.19 -51.38
CA ILE A 975 31.14 46.22 -51.93
C ILE A 975 31.28 47.35 -52.96
N ASP A 976 31.53 48.59 -52.49
CA ASP A 976 32.24 49.65 -53.22
C ASP A 976 32.64 50.80 -52.27
N ASP A 977 33.94 51.13 -52.18
CA ASP A 977 34.69 52.14 -51.37
C ASP A 977 34.35 52.33 -49.86
N LEU A 978 33.07 52.31 -49.49
CA LEU A 978 32.53 52.25 -48.13
C LEU A 978 32.00 50.83 -47.86
N GLU A 979 32.72 50.07 -47.05
CA GLU A 979 32.26 48.80 -46.52
C GLU A 979 31.54 49.06 -45.19
N VAL A 980 30.28 48.63 -45.10
CA VAL A 980 29.46 48.65 -43.89
C VAL A 980 29.20 47.22 -43.47
N ASN A 981 29.43 46.90 -42.20
CA ASN A 981 28.97 45.67 -41.58
C ASN A 981 28.06 46.01 -40.40
N LEU A 982 26.84 45.46 -40.41
CA LEU A 982 25.83 45.65 -39.38
C LEU A 982 25.54 44.30 -38.73
N LEU A 983 25.63 44.23 -37.41
CA LEU A 983 25.30 43.04 -36.63
C LEU A 983 24.32 43.45 -35.52
N VAL A 984 23.13 42.86 -35.52
CA VAL A 984 22.13 43.07 -34.46
C VAL A 984 22.20 41.92 -33.47
N ARG A 985 22.23 42.23 -32.18
CA ARG A 985 22.19 41.25 -31.09
C ARG A 985 20.98 41.52 -30.21
N ALA A 986 20.18 40.48 -29.99
CA ALA A 986 19.07 40.49 -29.04
C ALA A 986 18.99 39.12 -28.37
N THR A 987 19.26 39.06 -27.08
CA THR A 987 19.17 37.85 -26.25
C THR A 987 18.44 38.19 -24.96
N GLN A 988 17.41 37.43 -24.62
CA GLN A 988 16.80 37.46 -23.30
C GLN A 988 16.83 36.04 -22.71
N ALA A 989 17.26 35.92 -21.46
CA ALA A 989 17.30 34.67 -20.73
C ALA A 989 16.82 34.87 -19.30
N ASN A 990 16.02 33.91 -18.80
CA ASN A 990 15.61 33.82 -17.41
C ASN A 990 15.89 32.39 -16.94
N GLN A 991 16.67 32.27 -15.86
CA GLN A 991 17.00 31.00 -15.24
C GLN A 991 16.66 31.09 -13.75
N ARG A 992 15.75 30.21 -13.30
CA ARG A 992 15.45 30.02 -11.88
C ARG A 992 15.96 28.66 -11.43
N SER A 993 16.66 28.63 -10.30
CA SER A 993 17.16 27.41 -9.64
C SER A 993 16.69 27.39 -8.19
N ILE A 994 16.32 26.21 -7.70
CA ILE A 994 16.04 25.98 -6.28
C ILE A 994 16.86 24.76 -5.85
N SER A 995 17.73 24.96 -4.86
CA SER A 995 18.61 23.95 -4.29
C SER A 995 18.27 23.80 -2.82
N LEU A 996 17.72 22.63 -2.45
CA LEU A 996 17.43 22.26 -1.06
C LEU A 996 18.44 21.21 -0.59
N THR A 997 19.13 21.48 0.51
CA THR A 997 19.89 20.47 1.25
C THR A 997 19.34 20.39 2.67
N ALA A 998 18.93 19.19 3.11
CA ALA A 998 18.25 19.01 4.39
C ALA A 998 18.86 17.87 5.25
N PRO A 999 19.99 18.10 5.96
CA PRO A 999 20.52 17.13 6.91
C PRO A 999 19.52 16.89 8.05
N ARG A 1000 19.41 15.62 8.47
CA ARG A 1000 18.51 15.17 9.53
C ARG A 1000 19.24 14.26 10.49
N LEU A 1001 18.98 14.42 11.79
CA LEU A 1001 19.55 13.61 12.86
C LEU A 1001 18.49 13.31 13.92
N THR A 1002 18.53 12.12 14.51
CA THR A 1002 17.74 11.79 15.70
C THR A 1002 18.70 11.48 16.85
N PHE A 1003 18.46 12.11 18.00
CA PHE A 1003 19.28 11.98 19.21
C PHE A 1003 18.39 12.02 20.45
N PHE A 1004 18.90 11.64 21.62
CA PHE A 1004 18.14 11.65 22.87
C PHE A 1004 18.04 13.06 23.48
N ASN A 1005 17.00 13.30 24.28
CA ASN A 1005 16.86 14.52 25.06
C ASN A 1005 18.12 14.80 25.91
N GLY A 1006 18.74 15.96 25.74
CA GLY A 1006 19.98 16.37 26.43
C GLY A 1006 21.29 15.81 25.83
N GLN A 1007 21.23 15.09 24.71
CA GLN A 1007 22.43 14.61 24.00
C GLN A 1007 22.95 15.66 23.00
N GLN A 1008 24.28 15.80 22.91
CA GLN A 1008 24.96 16.46 21.79
C GLN A 1008 25.29 15.43 20.70
N ALA A 1009 24.87 15.69 19.46
CA ALA A 1009 25.11 14.82 18.33
C ALA A 1009 25.31 15.60 17.02
N TRP A 1010 26.04 15.01 16.06
CA TRP A 1010 26.28 15.62 14.76
C TRP A 1010 26.11 14.65 13.59
N VAL A 1011 25.86 15.21 12.41
CA VAL A 1011 25.84 14.49 11.13
C VAL A 1011 26.59 15.29 10.08
N THR A 1012 27.56 14.66 9.40
CA THR A 1012 28.27 15.25 8.25
C THR A 1012 27.96 14.46 6.98
N VAL A 1013 27.67 15.18 5.90
CA VAL A 1013 27.48 14.63 4.54
C VAL A 1013 28.39 15.43 3.62
N ALA A 1014 29.57 14.88 3.36
CA ALA A 1014 30.62 15.57 2.63
C ALA A 1014 31.19 14.77 1.46
N ARG A 1015 31.55 15.50 0.41
CA ARG A 1015 32.23 15.00 -0.78
C ARG A 1015 33.65 15.56 -0.79
N GLN A 1016 34.62 14.67 -0.82
CA GLN A 1016 36.02 14.98 -1.08
C GLN A 1016 36.25 15.13 -2.59
N ILE A 1017 36.87 16.24 -3.00
CA ILE A 1017 37.20 16.56 -4.39
C ILE A 1017 38.72 16.73 -4.45
N ALA A 1018 39.40 15.77 -5.08
CA ALA A 1018 40.83 15.87 -5.34
C ALA A 1018 41.11 16.90 -6.46
N PHE A 1019 42.15 17.72 -6.28
CA PHE A 1019 42.59 18.71 -7.25
C PHE A 1019 44.13 18.82 -7.24
N VAL A 1020 44.71 19.27 -8.36
CA VAL A 1020 46.16 19.51 -8.45
C VAL A 1020 46.46 20.86 -7.82
N SER A 1021 47.05 20.86 -6.63
CA SER A 1021 47.39 22.09 -5.91
C SER A 1021 48.74 22.67 -6.30
N ASP A 1022 49.72 21.81 -6.64
CA ASP A 1022 51.07 22.22 -6.98
C ASP A 1022 51.73 21.30 -8.03
N LEU A 1023 52.75 21.81 -8.71
CA LEU A 1023 53.52 21.13 -9.75
C LEU A 1023 55.01 21.45 -9.60
N GLU A 1024 55.80 20.49 -9.10
CA GLU A 1024 57.25 20.65 -8.94
C GLU A 1024 57.99 20.00 -10.13
N PRO A 1025 58.92 20.69 -10.82
CA PRO A 1025 59.64 20.12 -11.95
C PRO A 1025 60.71 19.13 -11.48
N VAL A 1026 60.67 17.89 -11.98
CA VAL A 1026 61.64 16.85 -11.56
C VAL A 1026 62.99 17.07 -12.26
N SER A 1027 64.10 17.07 -11.51
CA SER A 1027 65.45 17.04 -12.08
C SER A 1027 65.74 15.66 -12.70
N ASP A 1028 66.38 15.63 -13.87
CA ASP A 1028 66.67 14.44 -14.69
C ASP A 1028 65.47 13.72 -15.34
N ALA A 1029 64.24 14.25 -15.23
CA ALA A 1029 63.08 13.75 -15.96
C ALA A 1029 62.24 14.89 -16.56
N ALA A 1030 61.85 14.77 -17.83
CA ALA A 1030 61.00 15.76 -18.52
C ALA A 1030 59.52 15.64 -18.06
N GLY A 1031 59.23 15.97 -16.80
CA GLY A 1031 57.92 15.82 -16.19
C GLY A 1031 57.74 16.60 -14.89
N TRP A 1032 56.49 16.61 -14.43
CA TRP A 1032 56.06 17.23 -13.19
C TRP A 1032 55.86 16.16 -12.11
N ASP A 1033 56.32 16.44 -10.89
CA ASP A 1033 55.73 15.85 -9.69
C ASP A 1033 54.44 16.61 -9.37
N ILE A 1034 53.38 15.88 -9.00
CA ILE A 1034 52.02 16.42 -8.95
C ILE A 1034 51.48 16.28 -7.53
N THR A 1035 51.42 17.39 -6.80
CA THR A 1035 50.84 17.43 -5.46
C THR A 1035 49.32 17.49 -5.59
N ILE A 1036 48.64 16.44 -5.13
CA ILE A 1036 47.19 16.34 -5.10
C ILE A 1036 46.67 16.74 -3.72
N SER A 1037 45.94 17.85 -3.65
CA SER A 1037 45.16 18.25 -2.47
C SER A 1037 43.74 17.69 -2.53
N VAL A 1038 43.07 17.61 -1.38
CA VAL A 1038 41.66 17.19 -1.28
C VAL A 1038 40.84 18.27 -0.61
N LEU A 1039 39.87 18.82 -1.35
CA LEU A 1039 38.90 19.78 -0.84
C LEU A 1039 37.62 19.07 -0.38
N THR A 1040 37.14 19.38 0.81
CA THR A 1040 35.90 18.83 1.36
C THR A 1040 34.74 19.82 1.18
N SER A 1041 33.65 19.37 0.56
CA SER A 1041 32.43 20.16 0.34
C SER A 1041 31.19 19.33 0.74
N GLY A 1042 30.34 19.87 1.60
CA GLY A 1042 29.25 19.12 2.23
C GLY A 1042 28.38 19.96 3.16
N THR A 1043 27.53 19.29 3.94
CA THR A 1043 26.82 19.87 5.08
C THR A 1043 27.19 19.17 6.37
N LEU A 1044 27.31 19.94 7.44
CA LEU A 1044 27.42 19.48 8.82
C LEU A 1044 26.21 20.05 9.58
N LEU A 1045 25.57 19.22 10.38
CA LEU A 1045 24.61 19.66 11.39
C LEU A 1045 25.08 19.08 12.71
N GLU A 1046 25.64 19.93 13.56
CA GLU A 1046 25.84 19.67 14.98
C GLU A 1046 24.69 20.29 15.77
N VAL A 1047 24.16 19.54 16.74
CA VAL A 1047 23.02 19.95 17.56
C VAL A 1047 23.04 19.31 18.94
N GLU A 1048 22.68 20.12 19.94
CA GLU A 1048 22.26 19.70 21.27
C GLU A 1048 20.81 20.16 21.47
N GLY A 1049 19.98 19.36 22.14
CA GLY A 1049 18.55 19.67 22.27
C GLY A 1049 17.94 19.23 23.60
N THR A 1050 17.22 20.13 24.26
CA THR A 1050 16.47 19.87 25.49
C THR A 1050 14.98 20.17 25.27
N ILE A 1051 14.12 19.21 25.64
CA ILE A 1051 12.66 19.33 25.56
C ILE A 1051 12.12 20.06 26.80
N SER A 1052 11.16 20.97 26.59
CA SER A 1052 10.39 21.63 27.64
C SER A 1052 9.53 20.64 28.42
N SER A 1053 9.33 20.86 29.72
CA SER A 1053 8.50 20.01 30.60
C SER A 1053 7.07 19.78 30.07
N ASP A 1054 6.52 20.75 29.34
CA ASP A 1054 5.19 20.66 28.72
C ASP A 1054 5.17 19.93 27.36
N ARG A 1055 6.31 19.39 26.89
CA ARG A 1055 6.49 18.72 25.59
C ARG A 1055 6.01 19.52 24.36
N ARG A 1056 6.00 20.85 24.49
CA ARG A 1056 5.54 21.77 23.43
C ARG A 1056 6.67 22.54 22.77
N TYR A 1057 7.81 22.70 23.44
CA TYR A 1057 8.96 23.39 22.88
C TYR A 1057 10.21 22.54 23.01
N VAL A 1058 11.09 22.64 22.01
CA VAL A 1058 12.44 22.10 22.03
C VAL A 1058 13.40 23.27 21.96
N THR A 1059 14.25 23.39 22.97
CA THR A 1059 15.37 24.33 22.98
C THR A 1059 16.58 23.64 22.37
N LEU A 1060 17.04 24.17 21.25
CA LEU A 1060 18.14 23.62 20.46
C LEU A 1060 19.33 24.58 20.47
N THR A 1061 20.53 24.08 20.77
CA THR A 1061 21.80 24.76 20.46
C THR A 1061 22.34 24.14 19.18
N VAL A 1062 22.46 24.93 18.13
CA VAL A 1062 22.64 24.43 16.75
C VAL A 1062 23.77 25.12 16.02
N HIS A 1063 24.55 24.29 15.32
CA HIS A 1063 25.72 24.67 14.54
C HIS A 1063 25.62 24.11 13.10
N PRO A 1064 24.58 24.47 12.31
CA PRO A 1064 24.48 24.05 10.92
C PRO A 1064 25.50 24.79 10.05
N SER A 1065 26.27 24.04 9.27
CA SER A 1065 27.17 24.59 8.23
C SER A 1065 27.03 23.88 6.88
N LEU A 1066 27.27 24.64 5.81
CA LEU A 1066 27.24 24.22 4.42
C LEU A 1066 28.48 24.76 3.72
N SER A 1067 29.34 23.86 3.23
CA SER A 1067 30.51 24.17 2.40
C SER A 1067 30.27 23.74 0.95
N ARG A 1068 30.18 24.69 0.02
CA ARG A 1068 29.96 24.46 -1.41
C ARG A 1068 31.21 24.83 -2.21
N ALA A 1069 31.88 23.84 -2.80
CA ALA A 1069 32.95 24.07 -3.77
C ALA A 1069 32.38 24.57 -5.11
N LYS A 1070 32.91 25.69 -5.60
CA LYS A 1070 32.55 26.33 -6.87
C LYS A 1070 33.32 25.68 -8.01
N ALA A 1071 32.64 24.82 -8.77
CA ALA A 1071 33.21 24.09 -9.90
C ALA A 1071 32.68 24.62 -11.25
N PRO A 1072 33.46 24.58 -12.34
CA PRO A 1072 34.84 24.08 -12.43
C PRO A 1072 35.85 24.98 -11.73
N PHE A 1073 36.96 24.39 -11.26
CA PHE A 1073 38.04 25.14 -10.60
C PHE A 1073 38.80 26.02 -11.61
N LYS A 1074 39.31 27.16 -11.13
CA LYS A 1074 40.10 28.07 -11.95
C LYS A 1074 41.46 27.43 -12.21
N ARG A 1075 41.84 27.26 -13.47
CA ARG A 1075 43.15 26.75 -13.86
C ARG A 1075 44.15 27.88 -13.99
N TYR A 1076 45.26 27.78 -13.26
CA TYR A 1076 46.36 28.74 -13.36
C TYR A 1076 47.55 28.06 -14.04
N PRO A 1077 48.11 28.63 -15.13
CA PRO A 1077 49.26 28.06 -15.81
C PRO A 1077 50.51 28.22 -14.94
N VAL A 1078 51.25 27.13 -14.76
CA VAL A 1078 52.55 27.10 -14.10
C VAL A 1078 53.61 26.75 -15.14
N ILE A 1079 54.73 27.48 -15.11
CA ILE A 1079 55.87 27.28 -16.00
C ILE A 1079 57.06 26.93 -15.12
N GLY A 1080 57.69 25.80 -15.42
CA GLY A 1080 58.87 25.29 -14.73
C GLY A 1080 60.00 25.07 -15.70
N THR A 1081 61.22 25.02 -15.19
CA THR A 1081 62.42 24.72 -15.98
C THR A 1081 63.21 23.62 -15.29
N THR A 1082 63.58 22.60 -16.06
CA THR A 1082 64.45 21.52 -15.59
C THR A 1082 65.60 21.33 -16.58
N ASP A 1083 66.82 21.19 -16.06
CA ASP A 1083 68.01 20.96 -16.88
C ASP A 1083 68.27 19.46 -16.99
N ILE A 1084 68.34 18.93 -18.23
CA ILE A 1084 68.60 17.50 -18.43
C ILE A 1084 70.09 17.29 -18.67
N ASN A 1085 70.79 16.78 -17.65
CA ASN A 1085 72.18 16.37 -17.71
C ASN A 1085 72.35 15.14 -18.62
N ASN A 1086 72.69 15.36 -19.90
CA ASN A 1086 72.80 14.29 -20.90
C ASN A 1086 74.14 13.51 -20.85
N GLY A 1087 74.65 13.25 -19.64
CA GLY A 1087 75.70 12.26 -19.30
C GLY A 1087 77.09 12.39 -19.96
N ASN A 1088 77.32 13.38 -20.82
CA ASN A 1088 78.59 13.65 -21.50
C ASN A 1088 79.21 14.95 -20.95
N ASP A 1089 80.53 14.98 -20.76
CA ASP A 1089 81.31 16.14 -20.29
C ASP A 1089 81.36 17.36 -21.29
N ASN A 1090 80.38 17.50 -22.18
CA ASN A 1090 80.24 18.66 -23.06
C ASN A 1090 79.22 19.65 -22.48
N THR A 1091 79.57 20.93 -22.52
CA THR A 1091 78.95 22.04 -21.78
C THR A 1091 77.60 22.54 -22.34
N ASP A 1092 76.75 21.64 -22.85
CA ASP A 1092 75.44 21.93 -23.42
C ASP A 1092 74.31 21.36 -22.54
N ASP A 1093 74.12 21.93 -21.34
CA ASP A 1093 72.93 21.67 -20.53
C ASP A 1093 71.68 22.14 -21.30
N GLN A 1094 70.73 21.22 -21.52
CA GLN A 1094 69.47 21.56 -22.18
C GLN A 1094 68.39 21.83 -21.14
N THR A 1095 68.15 23.12 -20.88
CA THR A 1095 66.99 23.59 -20.11
C THR A 1095 65.70 23.32 -20.88
N ILE A 1096 64.85 22.44 -20.35
CA ILE A 1096 63.52 22.18 -20.88
C ILE A 1096 62.51 23.03 -20.11
N VAL A 1097 61.75 23.83 -20.86
CA VAL A 1097 60.59 24.57 -20.31
C VAL A 1097 59.39 23.63 -20.27
N LEU A 1098 58.93 23.32 -19.06
CA LEU A 1098 57.71 22.57 -18.80
C LEU A 1098 56.54 23.55 -18.60
N GLN A 1099 55.39 23.21 -19.15
CA GLN A 1099 54.13 23.92 -18.92
C GLN A 1099 53.13 22.96 -18.27
N GLY A 1100 52.37 23.46 -17.30
CA GLY A 1100 51.35 22.71 -16.58
C GLY A 1100 50.26 23.65 -16.07
N PHE A 1101 49.24 23.09 -15.43
CA PHE A 1101 48.15 23.85 -14.82
C PHE A 1101 47.90 23.34 -13.40
N ILE A 1102 47.92 24.24 -12.43
CA ILE A 1102 47.35 23.98 -11.09
C ILE A 1102 45.88 24.39 -11.08
N GLU A 1103 45.10 23.79 -10.20
CA GLU A 1103 43.68 24.10 -10.01
C GLU A 1103 43.51 24.86 -8.68
N VAL A 1104 42.95 26.06 -8.76
CA VAL A 1104 42.66 26.92 -7.60
C VAL A 1104 41.16 26.81 -7.31
N PRO A 1105 40.76 26.04 -6.27
CA PRO A 1105 39.36 25.96 -5.89
C PRO A 1105 38.89 27.21 -5.14
N GLU A 1106 37.60 27.47 -5.23
CA GLU A 1106 36.91 28.53 -4.49
C GLU A 1106 35.73 27.89 -3.76
N THR A 1107 35.52 28.24 -2.50
CA THR A 1107 34.49 27.65 -1.62
C THR A 1107 33.60 28.72 -1.02
N GLU A 1108 32.30 28.48 -1.04
CA GLU A 1108 31.31 29.24 -0.29
C GLU A 1108 30.97 28.45 0.98
N ILE A 1109 31.35 28.98 2.15
CA ILE A 1109 30.99 28.42 3.45
C ILE A 1109 29.89 29.30 4.05
N THR A 1110 28.78 28.68 4.46
CA THR A 1110 27.77 29.31 5.32
C THR A 1110 27.67 28.56 6.62
N GLU A 1111 27.68 29.27 7.74
CA GLU A 1111 27.57 28.72 9.09
C GLU A 1111 26.65 29.61 9.92
N VAL A 1112 25.86 29.01 10.81
CA VAL A 1112 25.11 29.74 11.85
C VAL A 1112 25.38 29.06 13.19
N ARG A 1113 25.53 29.85 14.26
CA ARG A 1113 25.61 29.38 15.65
C ARG A 1113 24.53 30.09 16.45
N ALA A 1114 23.57 29.35 16.98
CA ALA A 1114 22.49 29.94 17.76
C ALA A 1114 21.86 28.92 18.74
N THR A 1115 21.35 29.43 19.86
CA THR A 1115 20.43 28.69 20.73
C THR A 1115 19.02 29.25 20.53
N VAL A 1116 18.08 28.41 20.12
CA VAL A 1116 16.69 28.80 19.79
C VAL A 1116 15.70 27.85 20.44
N SER A 1117 14.54 28.36 20.84
CA SER A 1117 13.41 27.52 21.29
C SER A 1117 12.35 27.48 20.20
N VAL A 1118 11.95 26.28 19.80
CA VAL A 1118 11.10 26.03 18.63
C VAL A 1118 9.94 25.12 19.04
N PRO A 1119 8.69 25.41 18.63
CA PRO A 1119 7.56 24.52 18.88
C PRO A 1119 7.76 23.16 18.19
N ASP A 1120 7.29 22.08 18.81
CA ASP A 1120 7.36 20.75 18.22
C ASP A 1120 6.64 20.69 16.85
N ARG A 1121 7.24 19.98 15.89
CA ARG A 1121 6.88 19.92 14.46
C ARG A 1121 6.81 21.27 13.72
N GLY A 1122 6.99 22.39 14.41
CA GLY A 1122 7.07 23.73 13.83
C GLY A 1122 8.39 23.97 13.09
N THR A 1123 8.55 25.16 12.55
CA THR A 1123 9.78 25.55 11.83
C THR A 1123 10.15 26.98 12.21
N ILE A 1124 11.42 27.23 12.50
CA ILE A 1124 11.97 28.58 12.71
C ILE A 1124 12.96 28.92 11.59
N LEU A 1125 12.96 30.18 11.16
CA LEU A 1125 14.01 30.73 10.32
C LEU A 1125 15.19 31.12 11.20
N LEU A 1126 16.26 30.30 11.18
CA LEU A 1126 17.46 30.49 11.98
C LEU A 1126 18.34 31.64 11.44
N GLY A 1127 18.32 31.83 10.12
CA GLY A 1127 19.09 32.86 9.44
C GLY A 1127 18.99 32.74 7.91
N GLY A 1128 19.75 33.58 7.21
CA GLY A 1128 19.79 33.58 5.76
C GLY A 1128 20.55 34.77 5.19
N GLN A 1129 20.69 34.79 3.86
CA GLN A 1129 21.31 35.87 3.11
C GLN A 1129 20.51 36.13 1.83
N ARG A 1130 20.26 37.41 1.52
CA ARG A 1130 19.71 37.83 0.23
C ARG A 1130 20.73 38.73 -0.45
N LEU A 1131 21.31 38.24 -1.54
CA LEU A 1131 22.20 38.97 -2.42
C LEU A 1131 21.42 39.36 -3.68
N VAL A 1132 21.55 40.62 -4.09
CA VAL A 1132 21.02 41.13 -5.36
C VAL A 1132 22.15 41.88 -6.03
N GLU A 1133 22.59 41.39 -7.19
CA GLU A 1133 23.59 42.01 -8.05
C GLU A 1133 22.89 42.44 -9.34
N GLU A 1134 23.02 43.70 -9.70
CA GLU A 1134 22.43 44.28 -10.91
C GLU A 1134 23.52 45.06 -11.64
N VAL A 1135 23.88 44.58 -12.82
CA VAL A 1135 24.94 45.13 -13.67
C VAL A 1135 24.29 45.60 -14.96
N GLU A 1136 24.23 46.91 -15.13
CA GLU A 1136 23.80 47.56 -16.36
C GLU A 1136 25.02 48.15 -17.08
N VAL A 1137 25.20 47.78 -18.35
CA VAL A 1137 26.25 48.29 -19.23
C VAL A 1137 25.57 48.91 -20.45
N GLU A 1138 25.63 50.24 -20.56
CA GLU A 1138 25.23 50.97 -21.76
C GLU A 1138 26.48 51.49 -22.49
N ALA A 1139 26.62 51.12 -23.77
CA ALA A 1139 27.63 51.62 -24.69
C ALA A 1139 26.95 52.17 -25.94
N GLY A 1140 27.51 53.21 -26.57
CA GLY A 1140 26.91 53.76 -27.79
C GLY A 1140 27.70 54.89 -28.43
N VAL A 1141 27.42 55.15 -29.71
CA VAL A 1141 28.15 56.14 -30.51
C VAL A 1141 27.84 57.56 -30.02
N PRO A 1142 28.84 58.37 -29.62
CA PRO A 1142 28.61 59.73 -29.15
C PRO A 1142 27.80 60.58 -30.14
N VAL A 1143 26.91 61.41 -29.62
CA VAL A 1143 25.91 62.22 -30.36
C VAL A 1143 24.80 61.39 -31.01
N LEU A 1144 25.12 60.34 -31.79
CA LEU A 1144 24.11 59.55 -32.52
C LEU A 1144 23.19 58.75 -31.57
N SER A 1145 23.73 58.22 -30.47
CA SER A 1145 22.94 57.58 -29.39
C SER A 1145 21.91 58.50 -28.74
N LYS A 1146 22.04 59.82 -28.86
CA LYS A 1146 21.15 60.79 -28.20
C LYS A 1146 20.00 61.28 -29.09
N ILE A 1147 19.93 60.84 -30.35
CA ILE A 1147 18.85 61.23 -31.27
C ILE A 1147 17.61 60.37 -30.97
N PRO A 1148 16.45 60.95 -30.60
CA PRO A 1148 15.24 60.17 -30.37
C PRO A 1148 14.84 59.39 -31.63
N PHE A 1149 14.21 58.23 -31.45
CA PHE A 1149 13.89 57.22 -32.48
C PHE A 1149 15.09 56.54 -33.16
N LEU A 1150 16.26 57.17 -33.26
CA LEU A 1150 17.48 56.57 -33.81
C LEU A 1150 18.43 55.99 -32.74
N ASN A 1151 18.31 56.41 -31.47
CA ASN A 1151 19.11 55.96 -30.33
C ASN A 1151 19.39 54.45 -30.36
N ARG A 1152 18.35 53.61 -30.47
CA ARG A 1152 18.44 52.14 -30.42
C ARG A 1152 19.21 51.48 -31.58
N LEU A 1153 19.60 52.23 -32.61
CA LEU A 1153 20.51 51.76 -33.67
C LEU A 1153 21.99 52.10 -33.38
N PHE A 1154 22.25 52.91 -32.36
CA PHE A 1154 23.57 53.41 -31.96
C PHE A 1154 23.84 53.22 -30.46
N THR A 1155 23.05 52.39 -29.79
CA THR A 1155 23.26 51.93 -28.41
C THR A 1155 23.24 50.41 -28.33
N ASN A 1156 24.03 49.91 -27.40
CA ASN A 1156 24.09 48.53 -26.94
C ASN A 1156 23.89 48.59 -25.43
N SER A 1157 22.82 47.96 -24.94
CA SER A 1157 22.45 47.89 -23.52
C SER A 1157 22.39 46.44 -23.08
N SER A 1158 23.24 46.07 -22.12
CA SER A 1158 23.23 44.76 -21.48
C SER A 1158 22.90 44.93 -20.00
N THR A 1159 21.83 44.28 -19.55
CA THR A 1159 21.35 44.28 -18.16
C THR A 1159 21.36 42.85 -17.66
N ALA A 1160 22.22 42.58 -16.68
CA ALA A 1160 22.24 41.33 -15.93
C ALA A 1160 21.76 41.57 -14.50
N LYS A 1161 20.81 40.77 -14.03
CA LYS A 1161 20.26 40.82 -12.69
C LYS A 1161 20.25 39.43 -12.06
N ASP A 1162 21.10 39.26 -11.05
CA ASP A 1162 21.27 38.03 -10.31
C ASP A 1162 20.76 38.22 -8.87
N GLU A 1163 19.71 37.49 -8.52
CA GLU A 1163 19.12 37.46 -7.19
C GLU A 1163 19.32 36.08 -6.56
N LYS A 1164 20.07 36.01 -5.45
CA LYS A 1164 20.34 34.79 -4.69
C LYS A 1164 19.81 34.95 -3.27
N THR A 1165 18.86 34.10 -2.90
CA THR A 1165 18.30 34.06 -1.54
C THR A 1165 18.59 32.69 -0.90
N LEU A 1166 19.38 32.70 0.17
CA LEU A 1166 19.65 31.57 1.05
C LEU A 1166 18.81 31.70 2.33
N LEU A 1167 18.03 30.67 2.64
CA LEU A 1167 17.29 30.53 3.89
C LEU A 1167 17.81 29.30 4.66
N ILE A 1168 18.01 29.46 5.97
CA ILE A 1168 18.42 28.39 6.89
C ILE A 1168 17.28 28.20 7.87
N LEU A 1169 16.49 27.16 7.64
CA LEU A 1169 15.34 26.79 8.46
C LEU A 1169 15.72 25.62 9.36
N ILE A 1170 15.08 25.49 10.52
CA ILE A 1170 15.22 24.32 11.38
C ILE A 1170 13.89 23.89 11.97
N LYS A 1171 13.66 22.58 11.98
CA LYS A 1171 12.44 21.91 12.44
C LYS A 1171 12.82 20.76 13.39
N PRO A 1172 12.60 20.89 14.71
CA PRO A 1172 12.56 19.75 15.60
C PRO A 1172 11.26 18.96 15.42
N THR A 1173 11.31 17.70 15.81
CA THR A 1173 10.16 16.82 15.99
C THR A 1173 10.45 15.91 17.17
N ILE A 1174 9.64 16.04 18.22
CA ILE A 1174 9.68 15.19 19.41
C ILE A 1174 9.12 13.82 19.01
N ILE A 1175 9.91 12.77 19.25
CA ILE A 1175 9.52 11.38 19.06
C ILE A 1175 9.34 10.76 20.44
N ILE A 1176 8.09 10.45 20.77
CA ILE A 1176 7.71 9.71 21.96
C ILE A 1176 7.30 8.31 21.51
N LEU A 1177 7.98 7.27 22.01
CA LEU A 1177 7.76 5.91 21.54
C LEU A 1177 6.32 5.44 21.79
N SER A 1178 5.72 5.79 22.93
CA SER A 1178 4.32 5.47 23.23
C SER A 1178 3.32 6.16 22.30
N GLU A 1179 3.55 7.42 21.90
CA GLU A 1179 2.70 8.11 20.91
C GLU A 1179 2.79 7.45 19.52
N GLU A 1180 3.99 7.07 19.08
CA GLU A 1180 4.16 6.38 17.79
C GLU A 1180 3.67 4.93 17.84
N GLU A 1181 3.77 4.22 18.97
CA GLU A 1181 3.16 2.90 19.16
C GLU A 1181 1.64 2.97 19.09
N GLU A 1182 0.98 3.90 19.80
CA GLU A 1182 -0.48 4.07 19.71
C GLU A 1182 -0.93 4.49 18.30
N LYS A 1183 -0.17 5.36 17.64
CA LYS A 1183 -0.46 5.81 16.27
C LYS A 1183 -0.31 4.71 15.21
N ASN A 1184 0.64 3.78 15.38
CA ASN A 1184 0.83 2.65 14.48
C ASN A 1184 -0.04 1.43 14.88
N PHE A 1185 -0.37 1.28 16.16
CA PHE A 1185 -1.11 0.16 16.75
C PHE A 1185 -2.14 0.66 17.80
N PRO A 1186 -3.24 1.31 17.36
CA PRO A 1186 -4.23 1.88 18.27
C PRO A 1186 -4.86 0.82 19.18
N GLY A 1187 -4.92 1.12 20.48
CA GLY A 1187 -5.49 0.23 21.50
C GLY A 1187 -4.51 -0.74 22.19
N MET A 1188 -3.27 -0.84 21.71
CA MET A 1188 -2.25 -1.75 22.29
C MET A 1188 -1.99 -1.48 23.79
N GLN A 1189 -1.89 -0.20 24.17
CA GLN A 1189 -1.63 0.21 25.56
C GLN A 1189 -2.82 -0.03 26.51
N GLN A 1190 -4.05 -0.05 25.99
CA GLN A 1190 -5.26 -0.23 26.81
C GLN A 1190 -5.57 -1.71 27.08
N SER A 1191 -4.95 -2.63 26.35
CA SER A 1191 -5.32 -4.06 26.36
C SER A 1191 -4.11 -5.00 26.21
N ALA A 1192 -3.01 -4.71 26.91
CA ALA A 1192 -1.82 -5.58 26.90
C ALA A 1192 -2.13 -7.05 27.25
N GLU A 1193 -3.18 -7.33 28.04
CA GLU A 1193 -3.64 -8.69 28.34
C GLU A 1193 -4.36 -9.40 27.17
N SER A 1194 -4.95 -8.69 26.21
CA SER A 1194 -5.59 -9.33 25.04
C SER A 1194 -4.58 -9.71 23.95
N PHE A 1195 -3.40 -9.06 23.92
CA PHE A 1195 -2.28 -9.42 23.04
C PHE A 1195 -1.48 -10.60 23.58
N ASN A 1196 -2.17 -11.68 23.95
CA ASN A 1196 -1.52 -12.92 24.36
C ASN A 1196 -0.98 -13.62 23.09
N ILE A 1197 0.36 -13.78 23.01
CA ILE A 1197 1.12 -14.08 21.77
C ILE A 1197 0.84 -15.50 21.18
N GLY A 1198 -0.14 -16.23 21.72
CA GLY A 1198 -0.52 -17.56 21.26
C GLY A 1198 -1.26 -17.62 19.92
N GLU A 1199 -1.97 -16.55 19.51
CA GLU A 1199 -2.93 -16.63 18.39
C GLU A 1199 -2.50 -15.91 17.09
N VAL A 1200 -1.60 -14.93 17.16
CA VAL A 1200 -1.21 -14.09 16.00
C VAL A 1200 -0.30 -14.82 15.00
N MET A 1201 0.31 -15.96 15.39
CA MET A 1201 1.22 -16.74 14.53
C MET A 1201 0.53 -17.63 13.49
N LEU A 1202 -0.78 -17.47 13.27
CA LEU A 1202 -1.57 -18.22 12.28
C LEU A 1202 -2.28 -17.32 11.23
N SER A 1203 -2.00 -16.01 11.18
CA SER A 1203 -2.71 -15.06 10.29
C SER A 1203 -1.82 -14.00 9.61
N GLN A 1204 -0.53 -14.27 9.40
CA GLN A 1204 0.36 -13.51 8.50
C GLN A 1204 0.94 -14.38 7.38
#